data_AF-A0A496SBX0-F1
#
_entry.id   AF-A0A496SBX0-F1
#
_cell.length_a   1.000
_cell.length_b   1.000
_cell.length_c   1.000
_cell.angle_alpha   90.00
_cell.angle_beta   90.00
_cell.angle_gamma   90.00
#
_symmetry.space_group_name_H-M   'P 1'
#
loop_
_entity.id
_entity.type
_entity.pdbx_description
1 polymer ?
#
loop_
_entity_poly.entity_id
_entity_poly.type
_entity_poly.pdbx_seq_one_letter_code
_entity_poly.pdbx_strand_id
1 'polypeptide(L)'
;MLSVVLALVLRTASGVPCGGGEGGTLEPYGRHHVVVLFATFEGSPYEGGPPPRFSEDLFDPELEGSFSHFFREMSGGKLEVEGDVVPKVYSSEGPAEHYISRDPTQEGRYGKFNWEVLREADGEVDFGLYDNDGPDGVPNSGDDDGFVDFLFVNVLGAPEEGFLYRKATGIGSLGLDEPFVTDDPGGPYGHILIWRGSTQRVWAFSQAVGIMAHEYGHFLGLEDLYDTSFLTRPHQPPEEDGAGIGSWGLMGWGGMGWRGDDAPASMCAWSLEKLGWADVVTLTHDTTVTFEPVRPSHKIYKIPMTEKEYFLVEYRRAEDSYYDRNIPADGLLIWHIDLTGNNGDEFHKLVDLECADGLYDDKGYPGGEVPDPERGMDNLDFWSHDEVYKRAHLGNRGDATDVYDGVRFREFSAFTNPSSDGYYLEDTEAFQRVSTGMAIRNIRREGENMAAEVLVRHWSGPIIGDVVWSGEVRVFGDVWIEPKGSITLLPGTHISFRPGDELGGGEEPGRSEIRILGVMRTKEGRWHGAPSVTIGSEDTSWTGIVVGGNGTLDLSNVSIKGARWGVRGRGGSGRVRLSWSTLSGNEEAIELEDWEGRVELSGCSVRRNGEGIRLEAREVFVENTASYLNEGSGFSISADSLIFRSSGAVENGG
;
A
#
# COMPACT_ATOMS: atom_id res chain seq x y z
N MET A 1 24.67 25.93 19.29
CA MET A 1 24.24 25.88 17.88
C MET A 1 22.83 25.31 17.92
N LEU A 2 21.80 26.16 17.82
CA LEU A 2 20.43 25.69 17.72
C LEU A 2 20.22 25.21 16.28
N SER A 3 19.99 23.91 16.10
CA SER A 3 19.41 23.40 14.86
C SER A 3 17.96 23.83 14.81
N VAL A 4 17.64 24.76 13.90
CA VAL A 4 16.27 25.10 13.54
C VAL A 4 15.84 24.02 12.54
N VAL A 5 15.16 22.99 13.03
CA VAL A 5 14.48 22.02 12.17
C VAL A 5 13.16 22.67 11.78
N LEU A 6 13.09 23.19 10.55
CA LEU A 6 11.86 23.72 9.97
C LEU A 6 10.97 22.53 9.58
N ALA A 7 9.80 22.40 10.20
CA ALA A 7 8.80 21.43 9.77
C ALA A 7 8.13 21.97 8.49
N LEU A 8 8.25 21.23 7.40
CA LEU A 8 7.49 21.44 6.18
C LEU A 8 6.02 21.11 6.50
N VAL A 9 5.15 22.11 6.52
CA VAL A 9 3.71 21.84 6.53
C VAL A 9 3.27 22.10 5.10
N LEU A 10 2.77 21.10 4.39
CA LEU A 10 2.20 21.28 3.06
C LEU A 10 0.72 20.88 3.16
N ARG A 11 -0.12 21.40 2.28
CA ARG A 11 -1.55 21.12 2.30
C ARG A 11 -2.06 21.01 0.88
N THR A 12 -2.72 19.90 0.58
CA THR A 12 -3.72 19.82 -0.48
C THR A 12 -5.05 20.35 0.04
N ALA A 13 -5.69 21.24 -0.73
CA ALA A 13 -7.04 21.66 -0.41
C ALA A 13 -8.02 20.51 -0.71
N SER A 14 -8.36 19.65 0.26
CA SER A 14 -9.71 19.05 0.32
C SER A 14 -10.04 18.31 1.63
N GLY A 15 -10.96 18.90 2.39
CA GLY A 15 -12.08 18.18 3.00
C GLY A 15 -13.41 18.51 2.30
N VAL A 16 -13.32 19.15 1.14
CA VAL A 16 -14.43 19.44 0.23
C VAL A 16 -14.06 18.69 -1.05
N PRO A 17 -14.91 17.78 -1.57
CA PRO A 17 -14.71 17.22 -2.89
C PRO A 17 -14.49 18.39 -3.84
N CYS A 18 -13.44 18.37 -4.65
CA CYS A 18 -13.22 19.35 -5.71
C CYS A 18 -14.51 19.47 -6.52
N GLY A 19 -15.29 20.49 -6.15
CA GLY A 19 -16.66 20.69 -6.59
C GLY A 19 -16.64 21.77 -7.62
N GLY A 20 -16.35 21.38 -8.86
CA GLY A 20 -16.78 22.11 -10.06
C GLY A 20 -15.98 23.37 -10.38
N GLY A 21 -14.79 23.18 -10.94
CA GLY A 21 -14.14 24.10 -11.87
C GLY A 21 -13.13 23.28 -12.66
N GLU A 22 -13.28 23.20 -13.97
CA GLU A 22 -12.44 22.42 -14.90
C GLU A 22 -10.97 22.91 -14.87
N GLY A 23 -10.19 22.49 -13.86
CA GLY A 23 -8.74 22.51 -13.88
C GLY A 23 -8.26 21.08 -13.67
N GLY A 24 -8.06 20.35 -14.76
CA GLY A 24 -7.75 18.91 -14.75
C GLY A 24 -6.41 18.57 -14.10
N THR A 25 -6.21 17.29 -13.81
CA THR A 25 -4.91 16.69 -13.57
C THR A 25 -4.03 16.87 -14.81
N LEU A 26 -2.77 17.26 -14.62
CA LEU A 26 -1.76 17.30 -15.68
C LEU A 26 -1.40 15.88 -16.11
N GLU A 27 -1.20 15.70 -17.41
CA GLU A 27 -0.77 14.41 -17.96
C GLU A 27 0.65 14.07 -17.46
N PRO A 28 0.92 12.88 -16.91
CA PRO A 28 2.24 12.56 -16.38
C PRO A 28 3.27 12.22 -17.47
N TYR A 29 3.08 12.69 -18.70
CA TYR A 29 3.91 12.38 -19.86
C TYR A 29 4.04 13.58 -20.78
N GLY A 30 5.07 13.56 -21.63
CA GLY A 30 5.26 14.58 -22.65
C GLY A 30 6.09 15.76 -22.14
N ARG A 31 5.80 16.94 -22.67
CA ARG A 31 6.52 18.18 -22.35
C ARG A 31 5.55 19.19 -21.78
N HIS A 32 5.84 19.69 -20.59
CA HIS A 32 5.08 20.79 -19.98
C HIS A 32 5.93 22.05 -19.95
N HIS A 33 5.31 23.20 -20.22
CA HIS A 33 5.96 24.49 -20.11
C HIS A 33 5.33 25.29 -18.98
N VAL A 34 6.10 25.53 -17.91
CA VAL A 34 5.60 26.18 -16.70
C VAL A 34 6.19 27.58 -16.55
N VAL A 35 5.48 28.46 -15.84
CA VAL A 35 5.97 29.81 -15.55
C VAL A 35 6.15 30.02 -14.05
N VAL A 36 7.22 30.73 -13.67
CA VAL A 36 7.50 31.12 -12.28
C VAL A 36 7.46 32.63 -12.15
N LEU A 37 6.56 33.11 -11.29
CA LEU A 37 6.55 34.48 -10.80
C LEU A 37 7.19 34.53 -9.42
N PHE A 38 8.23 35.34 -9.27
CA PHE A 38 8.71 35.70 -7.93
C PHE A 38 7.90 36.88 -7.41
N ALA A 39 7.47 36.79 -6.16
CA ALA A 39 6.64 37.81 -5.52
C ALA A 39 7.14 38.15 -4.12
N THR A 40 6.78 39.33 -3.65
CA THR A 40 7.08 39.83 -2.31
C THR A 40 5.97 40.77 -1.82
N PHE A 41 6.09 41.29 -0.61
CA PHE A 41 5.18 42.28 -0.03
C PHE A 41 5.68 43.72 -0.20
N GLU A 42 4.75 44.68 -0.14
CA GLU A 42 5.05 46.12 -0.20
C GLU A 42 6.15 46.50 0.81
N GLY A 43 7.13 47.28 0.35
CA GLY A 43 8.22 47.78 1.19
C GLY A 43 9.33 46.76 1.46
N SER A 44 9.25 45.58 0.85
CA SER A 44 10.31 44.58 0.87
C SER A 44 11.53 45.03 0.07
N PRO A 45 12.76 44.66 0.48
CA PRO A 45 13.96 44.95 -0.30
C PRO A 45 14.02 44.23 -1.65
N TYR A 46 13.15 43.23 -1.88
CA TYR A 46 13.09 42.49 -3.15
C TYR A 46 12.20 43.15 -4.21
N GLU A 47 11.33 44.09 -3.81
CA GLU A 47 10.30 44.69 -4.66
C GLU A 47 10.88 45.34 -5.93
N GLY A 48 10.39 44.91 -7.10
CA GLY A 48 10.81 45.39 -8.42
C GLY A 48 12.24 45.01 -8.84
N GLY A 49 12.95 44.25 -8.01
CA GLY A 49 14.29 43.74 -8.30
C GLY A 49 14.28 42.50 -9.21
N PRO A 50 15.47 42.00 -9.60
CA PRO A 50 15.57 40.70 -10.25
C PRO A 50 15.28 39.56 -9.25
N PRO A 51 14.79 38.41 -9.74
CA PRO A 51 14.70 37.20 -8.93
C PRO A 51 16.03 36.80 -8.28
N PRO A 52 16.01 35.97 -7.21
CA PRO A 52 17.24 35.46 -6.60
C PRO A 52 18.08 34.69 -7.61
N ARG A 53 19.41 34.85 -7.58
CA ARG A 53 20.31 34.21 -8.57
C ARG A 53 20.11 32.71 -8.76
N PHE A 54 19.73 31.99 -7.70
CA PHE A 54 19.48 30.55 -7.80
C PHE A 54 18.31 30.20 -8.72
N SER A 55 17.43 31.16 -9.05
CA SER A 55 16.30 30.91 -9.93
C SER A 55 16.72 30.59 -11.36
N GLU A 56 17.90 31.07 -11.79
CA GLU A 56 18.48 30.81 -13.12
C GLU A 56 18.71 29.31 -13.37
N ASP A 57 18.87 28.55 -12.28
CA ASP A 57 19.24 27.13 -12.29
C ASP A 57 18.03 26.19 -12.13
N LEU A 58 16.81 26.73 -11.87
CA LEU A 58 15.64 25.92 -11.51
C LEU A 58 15.23 24.92 -12.58
N PHE A 59 15.34 25.31 -13.85
CA PHE A 59 14.88 24.53 -14.99
C PHE A 59 16.03 24.04 -15.90
N ASP A 60 17.27 24.02 -15.42
CA ASP A 60 18.38 23.41 -16.18
C ASP A 60 18.25 21.87 -16.09
N PRO A 61 17.89 21.18 -17.19
CA PRO A 61 17.69 19.73 -17.14
C PRO A 61 18.99 18.96 -16.89
N GLU A 62 20.16 19.55 -17.15
CA GLU A 62 21.48 18.93 -16.95
C GLU A 62 22.05 19.18 -15.54
N LEU A 63 21.43 20.06 -14.76
CA LEU A 63 21.84 20.34 -13.39
C LEU A 63 21.14 19.38 -12.40
N GLU A 64 21.90 18.43 -11.87
CA GLU A 64 21.43 17.55 -10.80
C GLU A 64 20.84 18.36 -9.63
N GLY A 65 19.59 18.05 -9.27
CA GLY A 65 18.87 18.74 -8.21
C GLY A 65 18.05 19.95 -8.66
N SER A 66 18.08 20.32 -9.94
CA SER A 66 17.09 21.25 -10.49
C SER A 66 15.70 20.59 -10.56
N PHE A 67 14.67 21.41 -10.75
CA PHE A 67 13.28 20.95 -10.89
C PHE A 67 13.11 20.12 -12.16
N SER A 68 13.63 20.59 -13.30
CA SER A 68 13.58 19.87 -14.57
C SER A 68 14.34 18.55 -14.51
N HIS A 69 15.54 18.55 -13.91
CA HIS A 69 16.31 17.33 -13.72
C HIS A 69 15.56 16.32 -12.85
N PHE A 70 14.87 16.78 -11.80
CA PHE A 70 14.13 15.89 -10.89
C PHE A 70 13.05 15.12 -11.63
N PHE A 71 12.18 15.80 -12.37
CA PHE A 71 11.10 15.13 -13.10
C PHE A 71 11.62 14.27 -14.26
N ARG A 72 12.69 14.67 -14.93
CA ARG A 72 13.34 13.87 -15.96
C ARG A 72 13.91 12.56 -15.38
N GLU A 73 14.62 12.63 -14.26
CA GLU A 73 15.20 11.49 -13.55
C GLU A 73 14.13 10.58 -12.95
N MET A 74 13.07 11.15 -12.35
CA MET A 74 12.00 10.37 -11.75
C MET A 74 11.18 9.62 -12.79
N SER A 75 10.90 10.26 -13.93
CA SER A 75 10.07 9.71 -15.00
C SER A 75 10.84 8.82 -15.99
N GLY A 76 12.17 8.79 -15.92
CA GLY A 76 13.01 8.14 -16.93
C GLY A 76 12.89 8.80 -18.31
N GLY A 77 12.69 10.13 -18.33
CA GLY A 77 12.48 10.92 -19.54
C GLY A 77 11.09 10.80 -20.16
N LYS A 78 10.11 10.19 -19.47
CA LYS A 78 8.71 10.15 -19.92
C LYS A 78 8.01 11.50 -19.78
N LEU A 79 8.43 12.31 -18.80
CA LEU A 79 7.99 13.68 -18.59
C LEU A 79 9.21 14.61 -18.61
N GLU A 80 9.13 15.64 -19.42
CA GLU A 80 10.06 16.77 -19.44
C GLU A 80 9.31 18.02 -19.00
N VAL A 81 9.76 18.66 -17.93
CA VAL A 81 9.18 19.95 -17.51
C VAL A 81 10.21 21.03 -17.75
N GLU A 82 9.88 21.98 -18.60
CA GLU A 82 10.65 23.18 -18.87
C GLU A 82 9.92 24.37 -18.25
N GLY A 83 10.62 25.46 -17.97
CA GLY A 83 9.95 26.63 -17.48
C GLY A 83 10.76 27.91 -17.53
N ASP A 84 10.02 29.01 -17.51
CA ASP A 84 10.56 30.36 -17.55
C ASP A 84 10.40 31.03 -16.19
N VAL A 85 11.48 31.66 -15.72
CA VAL A 85 11.45 32.55 -14.56
C VAL A 85 11.33 33.98 -15.06
N VAL A 86 10.20 34.63 -14.75
CA VAL A 86 9.99 36.02 -15.14
C VAL A 86 11.04 36.91 -14.42
N PRO A 87 11.78 37.77 -15.14
CA PRO A 87 12.97 38.46 -14.61
C PRO A 87 12.63 39.68 -13.74
N LYS A 88 11.56 39.60 -12.94
CA LYS A 88 11.09 40.64 -12.04
C LYS A 88 10.46 40.01 -10.80
N VAL A 89 10.70 40.61 -9.63
CA VAL A 89 9.98 40.30 -8.40
C VAL A 89 8.80 41.27 -8.27
N TYR A 90 7.59 40.74 -8.36
CA TYR A 90 6.34 41.49 -8.21
C TYR A 90 6.03 41.76 -6.74
N SER A 91 5.25 42.80 -6.46
CA SER A 91 4.88 43.15 -5.07
C SER A 91 3.38 43.23 -4.89
N SER A 92 2.92 42.75 -3.74
CA SER A 92 1.54 43.01 -3.32
C SER A 92 1.30 44.49 -3.02
N GLU A 93 0.04 44.92 -3.02
CA GLU A 93 -0.34 46.31 -2.77
C GLU A 93 -0.15 46.75 -1.31
N GLY A 94 -0.08 45.80 -0.38
CA GLY A 94 0.11 46.05 1.04
C GLY A 94 1.30 45.29 1.65
N PRO A 95 1.65 45.57 2.91
CA PRO A 95 2.68 44.83 3.63
C PRO A 95 2.18 43.45 4.05
N ALA A 96 3.09 42.56 4.46
CA ALA A 96 2.80 41.16 4.78
C ALA A 96 1.69 40.96 5.81
N GLU A 97 1.56 41.86 6.79
CA GLU A 97 0.53 41.80 7.83
C GLU A 97 -0.89 41.86 7.28
N HIS A 98 -1.09 42.37 6.06
CA HIS A 98 -2.39 42.37 5.42
C HIS A 98 -2.80 40.97 4.94
N TYR A 99 -1.86 40.07 4.67
CA TYR A 99 -2.16 38.80 4.04
C TYR A 99 -2.10 37.62 5.02
N ILE A 100 -1.72 37.85 6.28
CA ILE A 100 -1.67 36.78 7.28
C ILE A 100 -3.00 36.63 8.03
N SER A 101 -3.37 35.38 8.33
CA SER A 101 -4.36 35.04 9.35
C SER A 101 -3.70 34.86 10.72
N ARG A 102 -4.38 35.32 11.78
CA ARG A 102 -4.02 35.04 13.17
C ARG A 102 -4.85 33.92 13.79
N ASP A 103 -5.87 33.47 13.08
CA ASP A 103 -6.67 32.32 13.47
C ASP A 103 -6.02 31.06 12.88
N PRO A 104 -5.51 30.13 13.70
CA PRO A 104 -4.83 28.92 13.22
C PRO A 104 -5.75 27.94 12.48
N THR A 105 -7.06 28.19 12.46
CA THR A 105 -8.03 27.43 11.68
C THR A 105 -8.31 28.02 10.30
N GLN A 106 -7.84 29.24 10.02
CA GLN A 106 -8.09 29.96 8.78
C GLN A 106 -6.81 30.12 7.97
N GLU A 107 -6.96 30.08 6.64
CA GLU A 107 -5.90 30.45 5.70
C GLU A 107 -5.66 31.97 5.72
N GLY A 108 -4.44 32.38 5.38
CA GLY A 108 -4.14 33.76 5.03
C GLY A 108 -4.78 34.15 3.70
N ARG A 109 -4.64 35.42 3.33
CA ARG A 109 -5.21 36.00 2.10
C ARG A 109 -4.26 35.85 0.91
N TYR A 110 -3.59 34.70 0.77
CA TYR A 110 -2.65 34.46 -0.34
C TYR A 110 -3.34 34.49 -1.72
N GLY A 111 -4.62 34.15 -1.80
CA GLY A 111 -5.43 34.34 -3.01
C GLY A 111 -5.49 35.78 -3.49
N LYS A 112 -5.80 36.70 -2.57
CA LYS A 112 -5.78 38.15 -2.85
C LYS A 112 -4.37 38.62 -3.22
N PHE A 113 -3.36 38.15 -2.49
CA PHE A 113 -1.94 38.45 -2.78
C PHE A 113 -1.58 38.03 -4.22
N ASN A 114 -1.90 36.80 -4.61
CA ASN A 114 -1.63 36.27 -5.94
C ASN A 114 -2.38 37.02 -7.02
N TRP A 115 -3.65 37.39 -6.78
CA TRP A 115 -4.42 38.20 -7.72
C TRP A 115 -3.75 39.56 -7.99
N GLU A 116 -3.22 40.23 -6.95
CA GLU A 116 -2.51 41.51 -7.11
C GLU A 116 -1.20 41.35 -7.91
N VAL A 117 -0.46 40.28 -7.64
CA VAL A 117 0.77 39.91 -8.38
C VAL A 117 0.46 39.62 -9.84
N LEU A 118 -0.56 38.79 -10.11
CA LEU A 118 -1.00 38.44 -11.46
C LEU A 118 -1.43 39.67 -12.25
N ARG A 119 -2.21 40.57 -11.64
CA ARG A 119 -2.63 41.82 -12.28
C ARG A 119 -1.45 42.72 -12.67
N GLU A 120 -0.36 42.71 -11.90
CA GLU A 120 0.86 43.44 -12.28
C GLU A 120 1.62 42.71 -13.39
N ALA A 121 1.71 41.39 -13.33
CA ALA A 121 2.42 40.56 -14.30
C ALA A 121 1.75 40.54 -15.68
N ASP A 122 0.42 40.56 -15.73
CA ASP A 122 -0.42 40.55 -16.95
C ASP A 122 -0.02 41.63 -17.96
N GLY A 123 0.32 42.83 -17.50
CA GLY A 123 0.75 43.91 -18.41
C GLY A 123 2.16 43.73 -19.02
N GLU A 124 2.89 42.67 -18.65
CA GLU A 124 4.30 42.46 -19.01
C GLU A 124 4.61 41.06 -19.53
N VAL A 125 3.81 40.05 -19.17
CA VAL A 125 4.04 38.63 -19.48
C VAL A 125 2.97 38.14 -20.44
N ASP A 126 3.39 37.61 -21.58
CA ASP A 126 2.49 36.88 -22.50
C ASP A 126 2.25 35.48 -21.95
N PHE A 127 1.11 35.29 -21.29
CA PHE A 127 0.73 34.02 -20.68
C PHE A 127 0.29 32.97 -21.70
N GLY A 128 0.01 33.35 -22.94
CA GLY A 128 -0.28 32.41 -24.03
C GLY A 128 0.91 31.51 -24.39
N LEU A 129 2.11 31.83 -23.92
CA LEU A 129 3.30 30.98 -24.09
C LEU A 129 3.31 29.73 -23.21
N TYR A 130 2.39 29.63 -22.25
CA TYR A 130 2.33 28.56 -21.26
C TYR A 130 0.99 27.81 -21.27
N ASP A 131 0.22 27.93 -22.35
CA ASP A 131 -1.00 27.15 -22.65
C ASP A 131 -0.62 26.24 -23.82
N ASN A 132 -0.09 25.05 -23.55
CA ASN A 132 0.49 24.17 -24.57
C ASN A 132 0.15 22.68 -24.33
N ASP A 133 -0.95 22.43 -23.62
CA ASP A 133 -1.44 21.09 -23.29
C ASP A 133 -2.17 20.39 -24.46
N GLY A 134 -2.30 21.08 -25.60
CA GLY A 134 -2.74 20.53 -26.87
C GLY A 134 -1.78 19.48 -27.46
N PRO A 135 -2.30 18.47 -28.19
CA PRO A 135 -1.47 17.44 -28.82
C PRO A 135 -0.32 17.91 -29.73
N ASP A 136 -0.38 19.12 -30.29
CA ASP A 136 0.69 19.65 -31.14
C ASP A 136 1.88 20.26 -30.37
N GLY A 137 1.70 20.55 -29.07
CA GLY A 137 2.69 21.14 -28.16
C GLY A 137 3.11 22.56 -28.54
N VAL A 138 2.34 23.26 -29.36
CA VAL A 138 2.56 24.65 -29.76
C VAL A 138 1.73 25.56 -28.85
N PRO A 139 2.34 26.51 -28.12
CA PRO A 139 1.57 27.36 -27.21
C PRO A 139 0.47 28.18 -27.88
N ASN A 140 -0.70 28.27 -27.24
CA ASN A 140 -1.89 29.04 -27.63
C ASN A 140 -2.31 28.78 -29.09
N SER A 141 -2.27 27.50 -29.46
CA SER A 141 -2.75 26.92 -30.69
C SER A 141 -4.26 26.62 -30.63
N GLY A 142 -4.78 25.94 -31.66
CA GLY A 142 -6.22 25.68 -31.77
C GLY A 142 -6.73 24.48 -30.99
N ASP A 143 -5.82 23.67 -30.44
CA ASP A 143 -6.08 22.45 -29.68
C ASP A 143 -5.77 22.56 -28.19
N ASP A 144 -5.25 23.70 -27.74
CA ASP A 144 -5.07 24.02 -26.32
C ASP A 144 -6.39 24.41 -25.63
N ASP A 145 -6.43 24.29 -24.31
CA ASP A 145 -7.64 24.52 -23.51
C ASP A 145 -7.88 25.99 -23.15
N GLY A 146 -6.90 26.87 -23.39
CA GLY A 146 -6.98 28.30 -23.12
C GLY A 146 -6.58 28.67 -21.69
N PHE A 147 -5.98 27.76 -20.94
CA PHE A 147 -5.44 28.00 -19.61
C PHE A 147 -3.93 27.85 -19.58
N VAL A 148 -3.27 28.67 -18.77
CA VAL A 148 -1.88 28.39 -18.41
C VAL A 148 -1.79 27.00 -17.76
N ASP A 149 -0.97 26.12 -18.35
CA ASP A 149 -0.69 24.74 -17.93
C ASP A 149 -0.37 24.70 -16.43
N PHE A 150 0.63 25.52 -16.02
CA PHE A 150 1.00 25.65 -14.62
C PHE A 150 1.77 26.93 -14.28
N LEU A 151 1.32 27.62 -13.24
CA LEU A 151 2.00 28.78 -12.66
C LEU A 151 2.51 28.51 -11.24
N PHE A 152 3.79 28.77 -11.00
CA PHE A 152 4.34 28.86 -9.65
C PHE A 152 4.42 30.31 -9.18
N VAL A 153 3.87 30.61 -7.99
CA VAL A 153 4.11 31.87 -7.29
C VAL A 153 5.09 31.64 -6.13
N ASN A 154 6.32 32.11 -6.33
CA ASN A 154 7.45 31.96 -5.41
C ASN A 154 7.61 33.22 -4.54
N VAL A 155 7.15 33.13 -3.29
CA VAL A 155 7.05 34.29 -2.39
C VAL A 155 8.31 34.43 -1.52
N LEU A 156 9.01 35.54 -1.71
CA LEU A 156 10.18 35.95 -0.93
C LEU A 156 9.76 36.71 0.33
N GLY A 157 10.42 36.44 1.44
CA GLY A 157 10.19 37.17 2.69
C GLY A 157 8.81 36.95 3.33
N ALA A 158 8.09 35.91 2.91
CA ALA A 158 6.81 35.53 3.51
C ALA A 158 6.95 35.20 5.00
N PRO A 159 6.02 35.70 5.85
CA PRO A 159 5.96 35.32 7.26
C PRO A 159 5.92 33.81 7.46
N GLU A 160 6.53 33.34 8.55
CA GLU A 160 6.60 31.91 8.85
C GLU A 160 5.24 31.27 9.12
N GLU A 161 4.31 32.07 9.65
CA GLU A 161 3.00 31.59 10.05
C GLU A 161 1.90 32.50 9.51
N GLY A 162 0.80 31.87 9.08
CA GLY A 162 -0.46 32.52 8.77
C GLY A 162 -0.57 33.10 7.37
N PHE A 163 0.48 33.11 6.54
CA PHE A 163 0.39 33.59 5.15
C PHE A 163 -0.35 32.62 4.23
N LEU A 164 0.04 31.34 4.23
CA LEU A 164 -0.67 30.25 3.56
C LEU A 164 -1.67 29.63 4.55
N TYR A 165 -1.32 28.49 5.15
CA TYR A 165 -2.08 27.86 6.24
C TYR A 165 -1.15 27.50 7.38
N ARG A 166 -1.35 28.05 8.58
CA ARG A 166 -0.42 27.87 9.72
C ARG A 166 1.03 28.06 9.27
N LYS A 167 1.90 27.06 9.47
CA LYS A 167 3.32 27.08 9.10
C LYS A 167 3.60 26.59 7.68
N ALA A 168 2.56 26.50 6.85
CA ALA A 168 2.72 25.89 5.55
C ALA A 168 3.77 26.61 4.69
N THR A 169 4.57 25.82 3.99
CA THR A 169 5.64 26.32 3.10
C THR A 169 5.21 26.33 1.65
N GLY A 170 4.19 25.55 1.28
CA GLY A 170 3.60 25.44 -0.04
C GLY A 170 2.11 25.09 0.06
N ILE A 171 1.37 25.42 -1.00
CA ILE A 171 -0.01 24.99 -1.22
C ILE A 171 -0.26 24.85 -2.73
N GLY A 172 -0.87 23.74 -3.13
CA GLY A 172 -1.24 23.40 -4.50
C GLY A 172 -2.47 24.18 -4.97
N SER A 173 -2.41 25.51 -4.86
CA SER A 173 -3.45 26.42 -5.33
C SER A 173 -2.90 27.84 -5.44
N LEU A 174 -3.49 28.63 -6.32
CA LEU A 174 -3.32 30.08 -6.39
C LEU A 174 -4.27 30.83 -5.44
N GLY A 175 -5.23 30.15 -4.80
CA GLY A 175 -6.18 30.74 -3.84
C GLY A 175 -7.20 31.70 -4.46
N LEU A 176 -7.35 31.69 -5.78
CA LEU A 176 -8.26 32.58 -6.51
C LEU A 176 -9.71 32.13 -6.33
N ASP A 177 -10.63 33.09 -6.27
CA ASP A 177 -12.08 32.80 -6.19
C ASP A 177 -12.66 32.38 -7.55
N GLU A 178 -12.03 32.81 -8.65
CA GLU A 178 -12.37 32.53 -10.04
C GLU A 178 -11.10 32.56 -10.92
N PRO A 179 -11.09 31.92 -12.10
CA PRO A 179 -9.97 32.03 -13.03
C PRO A 179 -9.59 33.48 -13.31
N PHE A 180 -8.29 33.79 -13.22
CA PHE A 180 -7.77 35.10 -13.57
C PHE A 180 -7.80 35.24 -15.09
N VAL A 181 -8.45 36.28 -15.60
CA VAL A 181 -8.56 36.58 -17.04
C VAL A 181 -7.43 37.52 -17.42
N THR A 182 -6.55 37.07 -18.32
CA THR A 182 -5.42 37.87 -18.83
C THR A 182 -5.86 38.83 -19.94
N ASP A 183 -5.00 39.78 -20.31
CA ASP A 183 -5.19 40.60 -21.51
C ASP A 183 -4.68 39.94 -22.81
N ASP A 184 -4.05 38.76 -22.69
CA ASP A 184 -3.52 37.96 -23.79
C ASP A 184 -4.64 37.27 -24.58
N PRO A 185 -4.73 37.48 -25.90
CA PRO A 185 -5.73 36.84 -26.73
C PRO A 185 -5.39 35.36 -26.94
N GLY A 186 -6.33 34.47 -26.64
CA GLY A 186 -6.09 33.04 -26.80
C GLY A 186 -7.25 32.16 -26.39
N GLY A 187 -7.13 30.88 -26.73
CA GLY A 187 -8.06 29.83 -26.32
C GLY A 187 -9.53 30.03 -26.74
N PRO A 188 -10.43 29.15 -26.28
CA PRO A 188 -11.86 29.19 -26.61
C PRO A 188 -12.61 30.36 -25.94
N TYR A 189 -12.01 31.03 -24.96
CA TYR A 189 -12.61 32.14 -24.21
C TYR A 189 -12.29 33.52 -24.81
N GLY A 190 -11.41 33.57 -25.81
CA GLY A 190 -10.91 34.81 -26.42
C GLY A 190 -9.81 35.50 -25.62
N HIS A 191 -9.49 34.97 -24.43
CA HIS A 191 -8.42 35.37 -23.53
C HIS A 191 -7.82 34.12 -22.88
N ILE A 192 -6.53 34.17 -22.57
CA ILE A 192 -5.88 33.13 -21.75
C ILE A 192 -6.32 33.28 -20.29
N LEU A 193 -6.56 32.14 -19.63
CA LEU A 193 -7.00 32.08 -18.25
C LEU A 193 -5.92 31.48 -17.35
N ILE A 194 -5.85 31.92 -16.09
CA ILE A 194 -4.94 31.35 -15.10
C ILE A 194 -5.76 30.79 -13.95
N TRP A 195 -5.61 29.50 -13.69
CA TRP A 195 -6.30 28.79 -12.61
C TRP A 195 -5.41 27.72 -11.96
N ARG A 196 -4.64 26.98 -12.77
CA ARG A 196 -3.71 25.94 -12.31
C ARG A 196 -2.41 26.56 -11.80
N GLY A 197 -2.00 26.20 -10.59
CA GLY A 197 -0.75 26.68 -10.03
C GLY A 197 -0.60 26.43 -8.54
N SER A 198 0.59 26.74 -8.03
CA SER A 198 0.92 26.63 -6.61
C SER A 198 1.52 27.93 -6.05
N THR A 199 1.36 28.10 -4.75
CA THR A 199 1.97 29.22 -4.01
C THR A 199 2.92 28.67 -2.98
N GLN A 200 4.19 29.07 -3.02
CA GLN A 200 5.18 28.62 -2.04
C GLN A 200 6.07 29.73 -1.52
N ARG A 201 6.49 29.56 -0.28
CA ARG A 201 7.47 30.40 0.39
C ARG A 201 8.85 29.88 0.03
N VAL A 202 9.70 30.73 -0.54
CA VAL A 202 11.03 30.29 -0.99
C VAL A 202 12.16 31.21 -0.51
N TRP A 203 13.34 30.63 -0.28
CA TRP A 203 14.54 31.37 0.13
C TRP A 203 15.86 30.75 -0.32
N ALA A 204 15.87 29.50 -0.80
CA ALA A 204 17.06 28.82 -1.29
C ALA A 204 16.72 27.84 -2.42
N PHE A 205 17.73 27.47 -3.20
CA PHE A 205 17.59 26.59 -4.38
C PHE A 205 16.90 25.25 -4.06
N SER A 206 17.52 24.42 -3.21
CA SER A 206 17.03 23.07 -2.91
C SER A 206 15.64 23.09 -2.27
N GLN A 207 15.38 24.12 -1.45
CA GLN A 207 14.10 24.33 -0.80
C GLN A 207 13.00 24.75 -1.79
N ALA A 208 13.31 25.64 -2.74
CA ALA A 208 12.39 26.01 -3.80
C ALA A 208 12.05 24.79 -4.67
N VAL A 209 13.07 24.06 -5.15
CA VAL A 209 12.87 22.86 -5.98
C VAL A 209 12.04 21.82 -5.24
N GLY A 210 12.36 21.54 -3.97
CA GLY A 210 11.67 20.54 -3.17
C GLY A 210 10.17 20.82 -2.98
N ILE A 211 9.82 22.06 -2.60
CA ILE A 211 8.42 22.45 -2.43
C ILE A 211 7.71 22.48 -3.78
N MET A 212 8.32 23.09 -4.81
CA MET A 212 7.73 23.12 -6.14
C MET A 212 7.45 21.70 -6.66
N ALA A 213 8.39 20.77 -6.49
CA ALA A 213 8.24 19.39 -6.95
C ALA A 213 7.12 18.65 -6.21
N HIS A 214 6.98 18.88 -4.90
CA HIS A 214 5.88 18.31 -4.11
C HIS A 214 4.53 18.84 -4.59
N GLU A 215 4.38 20.17 -4.69
CA GLU A 215 3.11 20.78 -5.12
C GLU A 215 2.74 20.40 -6.54
N TYR A 216 3.72 20.35 -7.44
CA TYR A 216 3.51 19.89 -8.81
C TYR A 216 3.09 18.42 -8.87
N GLY A 217 3.63 17.58 -7.97
CA GLY A 217 3.22 16.19 -7.81
C GLY A 217 1.72 16.02 -7.58
N HIS A 218 1.07 16.94 -6.84
CA HIS A 218 -0.38 16.92 -6.66
C HIS A 218 -1.14 17.13 -7.97
N PHE A 219 -0.66 18.02 -8.84
CA PHE A 219 -1.28 18.25 -10.14
C PHE A 219 -1.05 17.10 -11.12
N LEU A 220 -0.05 16.24 -10.89
CA LEU A 220 0.12 14.97 -11.58
C LEU A 220 -0.76 13.84 -10.99
N GLY A 221 -1.51 14.12 -9.92
CA GLY A 221 -2.44 13.18 -9.29
C GLY A 221 -1.88 12.40 -8.09
N LEU A 222 -0.77 12.83 -7.50
CA LEU A 222 -0.26 12.27 -6.25
C LEU A 222 -0.92 12.89 -5.02
N GLU A 223 -1.13 12.10 -3.97
CA GLU A 223 -1.58 12.60 -2.66
C GLU A 223 -0.41 12.78 -1.69
N ASP A 224 -0.64 13.53 -0.60
CA ASP A 224 0.25 13.56 0.57
C ASP A 224 0.32 12.15 1.20
N LEU A 225 1.54 11.69 1.49
CA LEU A 225 1.84 10.38 2.09
C LEU A 225 2.43 10.48 3.51
N TYR A 226 2.35 11.64 4.14
CA TYR A 226 2.52 11.84 5.59
C TYR A 226 1.14 12.11 6.23
N ASP A 227 1.03 12.00 7.56
CA ASP A 227 -0.23 12.32 8.24
C ASP A 227 -0.58 13.80 8.06
N THR A 228 -1.66 14.09 7.35
CA THR A 228 -2.21 15.44 7.17
C THR A 228 -3.36 15.75 8.13
N SER A 229 -3.82 14.76 8.89
CA SER A 229 -4.98 14.85 9.75
C SER A 229 -4.79 15.87 10.88
N PHE A 230 -3.56 16.14 11.34
CA PHE A 230 -3.24 17.20 12.30
C PHE A 230 -3.65 18.62 11.82
N LEU A 231 -3.81 18.79 10.50
CA LEU A 231 -4.33 20.04 9.92
C LEU A 231 -5.80 20.24 10.28
N THR A 232 -6.61 19.19 10.19
CA THR A 232 -8.06 19.23 10.40
C THR A 232 -8.48 18.85 11.82
N ARG A 233 -7.64 18.10 12.54
CA ARG A 233 -7.83 17.62 13.91
C ARG A 233 -6.69 18.11 14.84
N PRO A 234 -6.64 19.41 15.19
CA PRO A 234 -5.54 19.99 15.99
C PRO A 234 -5.45 19.47 17.45
N HIS A 235 -6.37 18.61 17.87
CA HIS A 235 -6.41 17.98 19.18
C HIS A 235 -6.42 16.45 19.09
N GLN A 236 -5.99 15.90 17.94
CA GLN A 236 -5.85 14.45 17.81
C GLN A 236 -4.84 13.92 18.86
N PRO A 237 -5.06 12.71 19.37
CA PRO A 237 -4.07 12.05 20.21
C PRO A 237 -2.73 11.92 19.46
N PRO A 238 -1.58 12.06 20.15
CA PRO A 238 -0.28 11.96 19.49
C PRO A 238 0.01 10.58 18.89
N GLU A 239 -0.66 9.53 19.35
CA GLU A 239 -0.63 8.18 18.77
C GLU A 239 -1.42 8.03 17.47
N GLU A 240 -2.22 9.03 17.08
CA GLU A 240 -2.90 9.11 15.77
C GLU A 240 -2.18 10.09 14.82
N ASP A 241 -0.95 10.51 15.15
CA ASP A 241 -0.07 11.34 14.31
C ASP A 241 1.16 10.49 13.95
N GLY A 242 1.64 10.63 12.73
CA GLY A 242 2.70 9.78 12.19
C GLY A 242 3.51 10.43 11.08
N ALA A 243 4.68 9.87 10.79
CA ALA A 243 5.49 10.33 9.67
C ALA A 243 4.96 9.85 8.31
N GLY A 244 3.96 8.96 8.28
CA GLY A 244 3.56 8.22 7.08
C GLY A 244 4.79 7.54 6.47
N ILE A 245 5.06 7.74 5.18
CA ILE A 245 6.25 7.15 4.53
C ILE A 245 7.60 7.79 4.91
N GLY A 246 7.61 8.75 5.84
CA GLY A 246 8.83 9.43 6.28
C GLY A 246 9.54 10.20 5.15
N SER A 247 10.87 10.33 5.28
CA SER A 247 11.75 11.00 4.32
C SER A 247 12.11 10.12 3.11
N TRP A 248 11.55 8.91 3.00
CA TRP A 248 11.79 8.00 1.88
C TRP A 248 11.10 8.38 0.57
N GLY A 249 10.16 9.33 0.59
CA GLY A 249 9.46 9.79 -0.61
C GLY A 249 9.19 11.29 -0.64
N LEU A 250 9.17 11.88 -1.84
CA LEU A 250 8.81 13.28 -2.09
C LEU A 250 7.45 13.67 -1.46
N MET A 251 6.46 12.79 -1.58
CA MET A 251 5.11 13.02 -1.07
C MET A 251 4.97 12.78 0.44
N GLY A 252 6.02 12.26 1.09
CA GLY A 252 6.15 12.20 2.54
C GLY A 252 6.87 13.43 3.10
N TRP A 253 7.76 13.21 4.07
CA TRP A 253 8.67 14.22 4.61
C TRP A 253 9.94 14.44 3.78
N GLY A 254 10.01 13.87 2.57
CA GLY A 254 11.20 13.89 1.71
C GLY A 254 11.42 15.17 0.91
N GLY A 255 10.50 16.15 0.94
CA GLY A 255 10.60 17.38 0.13
C GLY A 255 11.89 18.19 0.32
N MET A 256 12.55 18.08 1.49
CA MET A 256 13.81 18.78 1.79
C MET A 256 15.04 17.86 1.80
N GLY A 257 14.86 16.60 1.39
CA GLY A 257 15.90 15.57 1.49
C GLY A 257 16.18 15.11 2.93
N TRP A 258 17.24 14.33 3.09
CA TRP A 258 17.60 13.69 4.36
C TRP A 258 18.35 14.62 5.33
N ARG A 259 19.03 15.63 4.80
CA ARG A 259 19.78 16.63 5.60
C ARG A 259 18.99 17.92 5.81
N GLY A 260 17.86 18.06 5.12
CA GLY A 260 16.96 19.21 5.21
C GLY A 260 17.34 20.37 4.29
N ASP A 261 18.38 20.23 3.46
CA ASP A 261 18.80 21.20 2.45
C ASP A 261 19.43 20.57 1.21
N ASP A 262 19.28 19.26 1.02
CA ASP A 262 20.04 18.44 0.07
C ASP A 262 19.18 17.90 -1.10
N ALA A 263 18.23 18.71 -1.58
CA ALA A 263 17.30 18.40 -2.68
C ALA A 263 16.23 17.36 -2.28
N PRO A 264 15.07 17.31 -2.98
CA PRO A 264 14.02 16.37 -2.62
C PRO A 264 14.49 14.91 -2.68
N ALA A 265 13.93 14.07 -1.81
CA ALA A 265 14.08 12.63 -1.92
C ALA A 265 13.41 12.11 -3.20
N SER A 266 13.90 10.98 -3.72
CA SER A 266 13.25 10.28 -4.83
C SER A 266 11.78 9.98 -4.52
N MET A 267 10.93 9.93 -5.55
CA MET A 267 9.55 9.44 -5.40
C MET A 267 9.53 7.98 -4.93
N CYS A 268 8.57 7.59 -4.09
CA CYS A 268 8.39 6.20 -3.63
C CYS A 268 7.88 5.30 -4.75
N ALA A 269 7.99 3.98 -4.55
CA ALA A 269 7.55 2.97 -5.53
C ALA A 269 6.10 3.20 -5.99
N TRP A 270 5.20 3.51 -5.05
CA TRP A 270 3.80 3.76 -5.36
C TRP A 270 3.58 5.01 -6.20
N SER A 271 4.29 6.12 -5.94
CA SER A 271 4.21 7.33 -6.77
C SER A 271 4.67 7.05 -8.19
N LEU A 272 5.75 6.28 -8.36
CA LEU A 272 6.26 5.89 -9.68
C LEU A 272 5.31 4.94 -10.41
N GLU A 273 4.66 4.00 -9.71
CA GLU A 273 3.63 3.14 -10.28
C GLU A 273 2.39 3.95 -10.71
N LYS A 274 1.87 4.82 -9.83
CA LYS A 274 0.65 5.61 -10.08
C LYS A 274 0.79 6.52 -11.30
N LEU A 275 1.97 7.13 -11.48
CA LEU A 275 2.27 7.98 -12.63
C LEU A 275 2.67 7.19 -13.89
N GLY A 276 2.82 5.85 -13.79
CA GLY A 276 3.29 5.00 -14.89
C GLY A 276 4.75 5.25 -15.28
N TRP A 277 5.57 5.72 -14.33
CA TRP A 277 6.98 6.04 -14.52
C TRP A 277 7.90 4.84 -14.31
N ALA A 278 7.46 3.81 -13.59
CA ALA A 278 8.19 2.56 -13.43
C ALA A 278 7.82 1.47 -14.45
N ASP A 279 8.73 0.51 -14.65
CA ASP A 279 8.47 -0.80 -15.23
C ASP A 279 8.06 -1.77 -14.10
N VAL A 280 6.77 -2.08 -14.01
CA VAL A 280 6.21 -2.87 -12.91
C VAL A 280 6.16 -4.35 -13.27
N VAL A 281 6.94 -5.16 -12.55
CA VAL A 281 7.00 -6.61 -12.70
C VAL A 281 6.07 -7.27 -11.69
N THR A 282 4.93 -7.77 -12.14
CA THR A 282 3.96 -8.45 -11.26
C THR A 282 4.35 -9.91 -10.99
N LEU A 283 4.60 -10.23 -9.73
CA LEU A 283 4.99 -11.55 -9.25
C LEU A 283 3.76 -12.32 -8.75
N THR A 284 3.33 -13.34 -9.51
CA THR A 284 2.09 -14.10 -9.24
C THR A 284 2.33 -15.56 -8.87
N HIS A 285 3.58 -16.00 -8.87
CA HIS A 285 4.01 -17.37 -8.61
C HIS A 285 5.36 -17.35 -7.89
N ASP A 286 5.73 -18.43 -7.22
CA ASP A 286 7.04 -18.52 -6.56
C ASP A 286 8.16 -18.36 -7.57
N THR A 287 9.13 -17.52 -7.25
CA THR A 287 10.29 -17.29 -8.09
C THR A 287 11.46 -16.74 -7.26
N THR A 288 12.67 -16.97 -7.73
CA THR A 288 13.82 -16.17 -7.27
C THR A 288 13.88 -14.89 -8.10
N VAL A 289 14.04 -13.75 -7.44
CA VAL A 289 14.12 -12.44 -8.07
C VAL A 289 15.49 -11.83 -7.78
N THR A 290 16.08 -11.23 -8.80
CA THR A 290 17.22 -10.30 -8.66
C THR A 290 16.67 -8.89 -8.80
N PHE A 291 16.67 -8.14 -7.71
CA PHE A 291 16.20 -6.76 -7.64
C PHE A 291 17.34 -5.81 -8.03
N GLU A 292 17.23 -5.24 -9.23
CA GLU A 292 18.08 -4.15 -9.70
C GLU A 292 17.73 -2.85 -8.94
N PRO A 293 18.71 -1.98 -8.65
CA PRO A 293 18.43 -0.65 -8.13
C PRO A 293 17.38 0.09 -8.96
N VAL A 294 16.35 0.65 -8.32
CA VAL A 294 15.20 1.31 -8.98
C VAL A 294 15.64 2.50 -9.84
N ARG A 295 16.82 3.05 -9.55
CA ARG A 295 17.58 3.90 -10.46
C ARG A 295 18.91 3.19 -10.76
N PRO A 296 19.30 3.04 -12.02
CA PRO A 296 18.66 3.54 -13.25
C PRO A 296 17.63 2.56 -13.86
N SER A 297 17.32 1.42 -13.24
CA SER A 297 16.51 0.38 -13.92
C SER A 297 15.05 0.75 -14.13
N HIS A 298 14.51 1.67 -13.31
CA HIS A 298 13.08 1.98 -13.19
C HIS A 298 12.19 0.77 -12.86
N LYS A 299 12.76 -0.34 -12.37
CA LYS A 299 12.00 -1.56 -12.06
C LYS A 299 11.43 -1.54 -10.65
N ILE A 300 10.15 -1.89 -10.55
CA ILE A 300 9.43 -2.12 -9.29
C ILE A 300 8.77 -3.49 -9.37
N TYR A 301 8.75 -4.22 -8.27
CA TYR A 301 8.16 -5.56 -8.23
C TYR A 301 6.87 -5.53 -7.44
N LYS A 302 5.76 -5.98 -8.04
CA LYS A 302 4.43 -5.97 -7.42
C LYS A 302 4.02 -7.36 -7.01
N ILE A 303 3.59 -7.54 -5.76
CA ILE A 303 3.05 -8.80 -5.25
C ILE A 303 1.57 -8.56 -4.89
N PRO A 304 0.63 -8.98 -5.74
CA PRO A 304 -0.79 -8.70 -5.54
C PRO A 304 -1.41 -9.61 -4.49
N MET A 305 -2.24 -9.04 -3.60
CA MET A 305 -3.08 -9.78 -2.67
C MET A 305 -4.54 -9.73 -3.12
N THR A 306 -5.06 -8.53 -3.30
CA THR A 306 -6.39 -8.26 -3.85
C THR A 306 -6.29 -7.24 -5.00
N GLU A 307 -7.43 -6.80 -5.55
CA GLU A 307 -7.44 -5.71 -6.54
C GLU A 307 -7.07 -4.36 -5.92
N LYS A 308 -7.18 -4.22 -4.60
CA LYS A 308 -6.98 -2.96 -3.87
C LYS A 308 -5.80 -3.00 -2.91
N GLU A 309 -5.27 -4.18 -2.63
CA GLU A 309 -4.22 -4.37 -1.62
C GLU A 309 -3.09 -5.21 -2.20
N TYR A 310 -1.85 -4.73 -2.06
CA TYR A 310 -0.67 -5.35 -2.65
C TYR A 310 0.62 -4.79 -2.03
N PHE A 311 1.71 -5.51 -2.21
CA PHE A 311 3.04 -5.01 -1.87
C PHE A 311 3.80 -4.54 -3.12
N LEU A 312 4.57 -3.47 -2.99
CA LEU A 312 5.59 -3.07 -3.95
C LEU A 312 6.97 -3.23 -3.32
N VAL A 313 7.91 -3.77 -4.08
CA VAL A 313 9.30 -3.94 -3.65
C VAL A 313 10.21 -3.17 -4.60
N GLU A 314 11.06 -2.32 -4.04
CA GLU A 314 12.10 -1.63 -4.78
C GLU A 314 13.45 -1.75 -4.07
N TYR A 315 14.54 -1.68 -4.83
CA TYR A 315 15.88 -1.63 -4.27
C TYR A 315 16.44 -0.22 -4.40
N ARG A 316 16.87 0.40 -3.30
CA ARG A 316 17.54 1.71 -3.30
C ARG A 316 18.97 1.60 -2.82
N ARG A 317 19.84 2.41 -3.44
CA ARG A 317 21.26 2.51 -3.11
C ARG A 317 21.71 3.96 -3.23
N ALA A 318 22.49 4.42 -2.26
CA ALA A 318 22.90 5.82 -2.20
C ALA A 318 23.73 6.26 -3.41
N GLU A 319 24.48 5.35 -4.03
CA GLU A 319 25.40 5.70 -5.13
C GLU A 319 24.75 5.76 -6.52
N ASP A 320 23.48 5.38 -6.68
CA ASP A 320 22.84 5.23 -7.99
C ASP A 320 22.04 6.44 -8.49
N SER A 321 21.70 7.38 -7.59
CA SER A 321 20.91 8.56 -7.93
C SER A 321 21.33 9.76 -7.08
N TYR A 322 21.36 10.94 -7.70
CA TYR A 322 21.53 12.19 -6.95
C TYR A 322 20.50 12.29 -5.81
N TYR A 323 19.25 11.90 -6.05
CA TYR A 323 18.16 12.06 -5.07
C TYR A 323 18.18 11.02 -3.94
N ASP A 324 18.97 9.95 -4.07
CA ASP A 324 19.17 8.94 -3.03
C ASP A 324 20.53 9.03 -2.32
N ARG A 325 21.42 9.96 -2.73
CA ARG A 325 22.81 10.06 -2.22
C ARG A 325 23.00 10.21 -0.71
N ASN A 326 21.94 10.54 0.01
CA ASN A 326 21.94 10.72 1.46
C ASN A 326 20.93 9.82 2.18
N ILE A 327 20.37 8.80 1.51
CA ILE A 327 19.57 7.78 2.20
C ILE A 327 20.39 7.15 3.34
N PRO A 328 19.75 6.76 4.44
CA PRO A 328 20.46 6.31 5.64
C PRO A 328 21.10 4.92 5.47
N ALA A 329 20.57 4.09 4.56
CA ALA A 329 21.14 2.79 4.21
C ALA A 329 20.64 2.31 2.83
N ASP A 330 21.42 1.44 2.19
CA ASP A 330 20.99 0.70 0.99
C ASP A 330 20.25 -0.58 1.40
N GLY A 331 19.16 -0.89 0.71
CA GLY A 331 18.44 -2.15 0.90
C GLY A 331 17.11 -2.18 0.17
N LEU A 332 16.38 -3.29 0.31
CA LEU A 332 15.02 -3.37 -0.21
C LEU A 332 14.08 -2.58 0.69
N LEU A 333 13.22 -1.77 0.07
CA LEU A 333 12.05 -1.18 0.70
C LEU A 333 10.83 -1.99 0.25
N ILE A 334 9.97 -2.34 1.20
CA ILE A 334 8.73 -3.07 0.95
C ILE A 334 7.58 -2.15 1.34
N TRP A 335 6.79 -1.75 0.35
CA TRP A 335 5.67 -0.84 0.53
C TRP A 335 4.37 -1.65 0.56
N HIS A 336 3.56 -1.45 1.59
CA HIS A 336 2.22 -2.03 1.69
C HIS A 336 1.21 -1.00 1.19
N ILE A 337 0.48 -1.35 0.13
CA ILE A 337 -0.49 -0.47 -0.49
C ILE A 337 -1.89 -1.00 -0.23
N ASP A 338 -2.77 -0.16 0.31
CA ASP A 338 -4.22 -0.40 0.37
C ASP A 338 -4.99 0.81 -0.19
N LEU A 339 -5.57 0.65 -1.37
CA LEU A 339 -6.33 1.70 -2.08
C LEU A 339 -7.63 2.12 -1.37
N THR A 340 -7.98 1.49 -0.24
CA THR A 340 -9.09 1.89 0.62
C THR A 340 -8.66 2.70 1.83
N GLY A 341 -7.36 2.71 2.15
CA GLY A 341 -6.77 3.49 3.23
C GLY A 341 -6.50 4.94 2.86
N ASN A 342 -5.95 5.68 3.82
CA ASN A 342 -5.47 7.04 3.64
C ASN A 342 -4.33 7.32 4.63
N ASN A 343 -3.26 8.01 4.21
CA ASN A 343 -2.12 8.30 5.09
C ASN A 343 -2.45 9.30 6.23
N GLY A 344 -3.67 9.84 6.30
CA GLY A 344 -4.17 10.60 7.45
C GLY A 344 -4.80 9.74 8.56
N ASP A 345 -4.88 8.42 8.35
CA ASP A 345 -5.27 7.42 9.32
C ASP A 345 -4.06 6.53 9.61
N GLU A 346 -3.46 6.73 10.79
CA GLU A 346 -2.20 6.10 11.17
C GLU A 346 -2.28 4.56 11.17
N PHE A 347 -3.47 4.02 11.42
CA PHE A 347 -3.68 2.58 11.48
C PHE A 347 -4.12 1.97 10.14
N HIS A 348 -4.56 2.79 9.17
CA HIS A 348 -5.01 2.33 7.85
C HIS A 348 -4.50 3.22 6.71
N LYS A 349 -3.20 3.13 6.43
CA LYS A 349 -2.52 3.96 5.45
C LYS A 349 -2.82 3.52 4.00
N LEU A 350 -2.83 4.49 3.08
CA LEU A 350 -2.89 4.20 1.64
C LEU A 350 -1.57 3.58 1.16
N VAL A 351 -0.45 4.18 1.62
CA VAL A 351 0.90 3.69 1.39
C VAL A 351 1.62 3.63 2.72
N ASP A 352 2.03 2.43 3.11
CA ASP A 352 2.82 2.18 4.31
C ASP A 352 4.20 1.62 3.93
N LEU A 353 5.22 1.91 4.74
CA LEU A 353 6.54 1.29 4.59
C LEU A 353 6.66 0.20 5.66
N GLU A 354 6.79 -1.06 5.24
CA GLU A 354 7.00 -2.18 6.16
C GLU A 354 8.45 -2.16 6.67
N CYS A 355 8.73 -1.31 7.67
CA CYS A 355 10.08 -1.11 8.19
C CYS A 355 10.67 -2.41 8.73
N ALA A 356 11.86 -2.76 8.26
CA ALA A 356 12.46 -4.07 8.52
C ALA A 356 12.79 -4.33 10.00
N ASP A 357 12.78 -3.30 10.83
CA ASP A 357 13.12 -3.36 12.25
C ASP A 357 11.96 -3.71 13.19
N GLY A 358 10.72 -3.72 12.70
CA GLY A 358 9.58 -4.35 13.37
C GLY A 358 8.57 -3.39 13.97
N LEU A 359 7.38 -3.94 14.21
CA LEU A 359 6.27 -3.27 14.88
C LEU A 359 6.27 -3.59 16.38
N TYR A 360 6.02 -2.56 17.19
CA TYR A 360 6.07 -2.64 18.65
C TYR A 360 4.89 -1.92 19.30
N ASP A 361 4.36 -2.47 20.40
CA ASP A 361 3.28 -1.85 21.18
C ASP A 361 3.80 -0.72 22.09
N ASP A 362 5.10 -0.71 22.39
CA ASP A 362 5.69 0.19 23.39
C ASP A 362 6.51 1.33 22.79
N LYS A 363 7.50 1.06 21.90
CA LYS A 363 8.40 2.06 21.30
C LYS A 363 9.01 1.54 20.01
N GLY A 364 9.42 2.44 19.12
CA GLY A 364 10.18 2.10 17.93
C GLY A 364 11.54 1.48 18.25
N TYR A 365 12.14 0.84 17.25
CA TYR A 365 13.49 0.28 17.32
C TYR A 365 14.54 1.37 17.64
N PRO A 366 15.64 1.06 18.36
CA PRO A 366 15.97 -0.17 19.07
C PRO A 366 15.35 -0.29 20.47
N GLY A 367 14.44 0.62 20.85
CA GLY A 367 13.93 0.71 22.21
C GLY A 367 12.72 -0.16 22.50
N GLY A 368 12.03 -0.66 21.48
CA GLY A 368 10.87 -1.54 21.60
C GLY A 368 11.22 -2.89 22.24
N GLU A 369 10.47 -3.25 23.28
CA GLU A 369 10.63 -4.53 24.01
C GLU A 369 9.43 -5.46 23.82
N VAL A 370 8.31 -4.96 23.31
CA VAL A 370 7.04 -5.70 23.13
C VAL A 370 6.67 -5.76 21.65
N PRO A 371 7.15 -6.77 20.89
CA PRO A 371 6.76 -6.96 19.50
C PRO A 371 5.25 -7.15 19.37
N ASP A 372 4.64 -6.44 18.44
CA ASP A 372 3.22 -6.58 18.10
C ASP A 372 3.06 -6.50 16.57
N PRO A 373 3.14 -7.62 15.84
CA PRO A 373 3.04 -7.62 14.38
C PRO A 373 1.62 -7.37 13.83
N GLU A 374 0.59 -7.31 14.68
CA GLU A 374 -0.80 -7.08 14.23
C GLU A 374 -1.25 -5.62 14.38
N ARG A 375 -0.79 -4.97 15.46
CA ARG A 375 -1.24 -3.63 15.91
C ARG A 375 -0.11 -2.69 16.29
N GLY A 376 1.11 -3.21 16.36
CA GLY A 376 2.26 -2.41 16.76
C GLY A 376 2.58 -1.34 15.72
N MET A 377 3.47 -0.47 16.14
CA MET A 377 3.94 0.69 15.38
C MET A 377 5.45 0.59 15.18
N ASP A 378 5.95 1.10 14.08
CA ASP A 378 7.39 1.29 13.86
C ASP A 378 7.83 2.73 14.23
N ASN A 379 9.09 3.06 13.94
CA ASN A 379 9.64 4.38 14.22
C ASN A 379 8.95 5.52 13.43
N LEU A 380 8.43 5.27 12.24
CA LEU A 380 7.69 6.24 11.45
C LEU A 380 6.34 6.53 12.10
N ASP A 381 5.67 5.48 12.56
CA ASP A 381 4.36 5.56 13.20
C ASP A 381 4.43 6.25 14.57
N PHE A 382 5.49 6.00 15.34
CA PHE A 382 5.69 6.68 16.62
C PHE A 382 6.09 8.16 16.50
N TRP A 383 6.30 8.68 15.29
CA TRP A 383 6.61 10.08 15.08
C TRP A 383 5.39 10.97 15.31
N SER A 384 5.53 12.03 16.10
CA SER A 384 4.45 13.00 16.31
C SER A 384 4.98 14.43 16.39
N HIS A 385 4.11 15.39 16.10
CA HIS A 385 4.30 16.80 16.43
C HIS A 385 4.40 17.02 17.95
N ASP A 386 3.87 16.12 18.78
CA ASP A 386 4.13 16.11 20.22
C ASP A 386 5.56 15.59 20.51
N GLU A 387 6.46 16.53 20.81
CA GLU A 387 7.87 16.25 21.11
C GLU A 387 8.07 15.33 22.34
N VAL A 388 7.14 15.31 23.29
CA VAL A 388 7.23 14.45 24.47
C VAL A 388 6.89 13.02 24.08
N TYR A 389 5.80 12.82 23.34
CA TYR A 389 5.38 11.51 22.83
C TYR A 389 6.44 10.93 21.91
N LYS A 390 6.83 11.67 20.86
CA LYS A 390 7.84 11.24 19.89
C LYS A 390 9.14 10.81 20.57
N ARG A 391 9.65 11.61 21.51
CA ARG A 391 10.89 11.27 22.23
C ARG A 391 10.73 10.06 23.15
N ALA A 392 9.56 9.90 23.78
CA ALA A 392 9.29 8.77 24.67
C ALA A 392 9.20 7.44 23.92
N HIS A 393 8.71 7.47 22.67
CA HIS A 393 8.47 6.30 21.82
C HIS A 393 9.52 6.11 20.70
N LEU A 394 10.55 6.97 20.65
CA LEU A 394 11.63 6.92 19.65
C LEU A 394 11.17 7.14 18.20
N GLY A 395 10.07 7.85 18.00
CA GLY A 395 9.57 8.18 16.68
C GLY A 395 10.53 9.06 15.87
N ASN A 396 10.69 8.76 14.58
CA ASN A 396 11.56 9.46 13.66
C ASN A 396 10.95 9.52 12.23
N ARG A 397 11.67 10.09 11.26
CA ARG A 397 11.17 10.24 9.86
C ARG A 397 11.82 9.25 8.90
N GLY A 398 12.30 8.14 9.44
CA GLY A 398 13.02 7.08 8.75
C GLY A 398 14.50 7.09 9.13
N ASP A 399 15.09 5.90 9.11
CA ASP A 399 16.49 5.69 9.38
C ASP A 399 17.05 4.42 8.69
N ALA A 400 18.25 4.01 9.09
CA ALA A 400 18.99 2.93 8.43
C ALA A 400 18.39 1.54 8.70
N THR A 401 17.48 1.41 9.66
CA THR A 401 16.88 0.12 10.05
C THR A 401 15.55 -0.18 9.38
N ASP A 402 14.99 0.78 8.63
CA ASP A 402 13.77 0.60 7.83
C ASP A 402 13.98 -0.37 6.65
N VAL A 403 15.22 -0.51 6.15
CA VAL A 403 15.51 -1.28 4.93
C VAL A 403 15.85 -2.75 5.22
N TYR A 404 15.42 -3.65 4.32
CA TYR A 404 15.89 -5.03 4.32
C TYR A 404 17.27 -5.11 3.66
N ASP A 405 18.32 -5.04 4.48
CA ASP A 405 19.73 -4.96 4.05
C ASP A 405 20.34 -6.29 3.52
N GLY A 406 19.65 -7.41 3.73
CA GLY A 406 20.12 -8.76 3.36
C GLY A 406 21.24 -9.32 4.24
N VAL A 407 21.57 -8.64 5.35
CA VAL A 407 22.58 -9.04 6.35
C VAL A 407 21.93 -9.25 7.70
N ARG A 408 21.29 -8.20 8.23
CA ARG A 408 20.53 -8.22 9.47
C ARG A 408 19.09 -8.62 9.20
N PHE A 409 18.46 -8.02 8.20
CA PHE A 409 17.06 -8.22 7.86
C PHE A 409 16.97 -9.00 6.56
N ARG A 410 16.58 -10.26 6.65
CA ARG A 410 16.76 -11.26 5.59
C ARG A 410 15.47 -11.96 5.15
N GLU A 411 14.37 -11.63 5.79
CA GLU A 411 13.06 -12.23 5.54
C GLU A 411 11.94 -11.25 5.89
N PHE A 412 10.88 -11.26 5.08
CA PHE A 412 9.57 -10.67 5.33
C PHE A 412 8.50 -11.73 5.05
N SER A 413 7.79 -12.20 6.07
CA SER A 413 6.81 -13.27 5.96
C SER A 413 5.76 -13.20 7.09
N ALA A 414 4.74 -14.06 7.05
CA ALA A 414 3.74 -14.16 8.11
C ALA A 414 4.32 -14.55 9.50
N PHE A 415 5.62 -14.87 9.59
CA PHE A 415 6.31 -15.25 10.82
C PHE A 415 7.35 -14.22 11.28
N THR A 416 7.52 -13.13 10.55
CA THR A 416 8.44 -12.05 10.92
C THR A 416 7.72 -10.92 11.65
N ASN A 417 8.49 -9.96 12.15
CA ASN A 417 7.99 -8.67 12.62
C ASN A 417 8.74 -7.57 11.85
N PRO A 418 8.09 -6.78 10.98
CA PRO A 418 6.66 -6.83 10.64
C PRO A 418 6.27 -8.14 9.97
N SER A 419 4.97 -8.46 10.00
CA SER A 419 4.44 -9.63 9.31
C SER A 419 4.01 -9.26 7.90
N SER A 420 3.95 -10.24 6.99
CA SER A 420 3.44 -10.01 5.64
C SER A 420 1.91 -10.10 5.54
N ASP A 421 1.18 -9.82 6.62
CA ASP A 421 -0.28 -9.91 6.68
C ASP A 421 -0.93 -8.61 6.18
N GLY A 422 -2.09 -8.76 5.54
CA GLY A 422 -2.90 -7.64 5.08
C GLY A 422 -3.79 -7.04 6.16
N TYR A 423 -4.34 -5.87 5.86
CA TYR A 423 -5.30 -5.17 6.70
C TYR A 423 -6.64 -5.89 6.78
N TYR A 424 -7.11 -6.09 8.01
CA TYR A 424 -8.48 -6.42 8.36
C TYR A 424 -9.11 -5.21 9.04
N LEU A 425 -10.27 -4.78 8.56
CA LEU A 425 -11.05 -3.70 9.17
C LEU A 425 -12.10 -4.26 10.14
N GLU A 426 -11.99 -3.91 11.43
CA GLU A 426 -13.02 -4.14 12.45
C GLU A 426 -13.56 -2.78 12.90
N ASP A 427 -14.80 -2.46 12.50
CA ASP A 427 -15.41 -1.14 12.69
C ASP A 427 -14.59 0.00 12.06
N THR A 428 -13.85 0.76 12.88
CA THR A 428 -12.96 1.87 12.44
C THR A 428 -11.49 1.57 12.69
N GLU A 429 -11.15 0.36 13.14
CA GLU A 429 -9.78 -0.03 13.45
C GLU A 429 -9.27 -1.02 12.38
N ALA A 430 -8.01 -0.87 11.99
CA ALA A 430 -7.34 -1.73 11.04
C ALA A 430 -6.28 -2.59 11.74
N PHE A 431 -6.12 -3.84 11.27
CA PHE A 431 -5.23 -4.84 11.86
C PHE A 431 -4.50 -5.61 10.78
N GLN A 432 -3.18 -5.77 10.88
CA GLN A 432 -2.44 -6.65 9.98
C GLN A 432 -2.65 -8.12 10.40
N ARG A 433 -3.75 -8.73 9.93
CA ARG A 433 -4.14 -10.11 10.31
C ARG A 433 -4.76 -10.94 9.18
N VAL A 434 -4.84 -10.37 7.98
CA VAL A 434 -5.30 -11.10 6.78
C VAL A 434 -4.09 -11.79 6.19
N SER A 435 -3.87 -13.05 6.58
CA SER A 435 -2.75 -13.81 6.06
C SER A 435 -2.77 -13.89 4.54
N THR A 436 -1.63 -13.63 3.92
CA THR A 436 -1.52 -13.39 2.48
C THR A 436 -0.98 -14.60 1.72
N GLY A 437 -0.31 -15.51 2.45
CA GLY A 437 0.48 -16.59 1.86
C GLY A 437 1.64 -16.07 1.02
N MET A 438 2.13 -14.86 1.29
CA MET A 438 3.33 -14.30 0.70
C MET A 438 4.52 -14.47 1.65
N ALA A 439 5.71 -14.61 1.07
CA ALA A 439 6.95 -14.36 1.81
C ALA A 439 8.04 -13.88 0.86
N ILE A 440 8.95 -13.03 1.34
CA ILE A 440 10.21 -12.68 0.69
C ILE A 440 11.32 -13.22 1.59
N ARG A 441 11.90 -14.35 1.20
CA ARG A 441 12.90 -15.09 1.97
C ARG A 441 14.29 -14.98 1.36
N ASN A 442 15.31 -15.29 2.17
CA ASN A 442 16.69 -15.36 1.71
C ASN A 442 17.16 -14.06 1.03
N ILE A 443 16.67 -12.91 1.54
CA ILE A 443 17.10 -11.59 1.10
C ILE A 443 18.60 -11.48 1.36
N ARG A 444 19.34 -11.12 0.32
CA ARG A 444 20.80 -11.04 0.33
C ARG A 444 21.29 -10.12 -0.78
N ARG A 445 22.50 -9.60 -0.63
CA ARG A 445 23.22 -8.93 -1.72
C ARG A 445 23.71 -9.94 -2.75
N GLU A 446 23.60 -9.57 -4.03
CA GLU A 446 24.05 -10.34 -5.19
C GLU A 446 24.76 -9.39 -6.17
N GLY A 447 26.05 -9.13 -5.91
CA GLY A 447 26.79 -8.10 -6.65
C GLY A 447 26.29 -6.70 -6.31
N GLU A 448 25.93 -5.93 -7.33
CA GLU A 448 25.33 -4.59 -7.22
C GLU A 448 23.80 -4.64 -7.06
N ASN A 449 23.21 -5.85 -7.04
CA ASN A 449 21.78 -6.07 -6.91
C ASN A 449 21.46 -6.70 -5.55
N MET A 450 20.17 -6.77 -5.23
CA MET A 450 19.64 -7.64 -4.17
C MET A 450 19.01 -8.89 -4.79
N ALA A 451 18.94 -9.98 -4.05
CA ALA A 451 18.25 -11.19 -4.50
C ALA A 451 17.43 -11.79 -3.35
N ALA A 452 16.25 -12.30 -3.67
CA ALA A 452 15.39 -12.99 -2.72
C ALA A 452 14.54 -14.06 -3.40
N GLU A 453 14.03 -14.99 -2.61
CA GLU A 453 12.96 -15.90 -3.00
C GLU A 453 11.63 -15.21 -2.68
N VAL A 454 10.83 -14.93 -3.70
CA VAL A 454 9.49 -14.40 -3.54
C VAL A 454 8.51 -15.55 -3.69
N LEU A 455 7.77 -15.80 -2.62
CA LEU A 455 6.77 -16.85 -2.52
C LEU A 455 5.39 -16.21 -2.55
N VAL A 456 4.48 -16.76 -3.36
CA VAL A 456 3.14 -16.20 -3.58
C VAL A 456 2.13 -17.34 -3.53
N ARG A 457 1.09 -17.17 -2.69
CA ARG A 457 0.11 -18.23 -2.37
C ARG A 457 0.79 -19.49 -1.81
N HIS A 458 1.83 -19.29 -1.02
CA HIS A 458 2.62 -20.26 -0.27
C HIS A 458 2.13 -20.25 1.18
N TRP A 459 1.23 -21.18 1.52
CA TRP A 459 0.50 -21.14 2.79
C TRP A 459 1.11 -22.07 3.85
N SER A 460 1.26 -21.51 5.03
CA SER A 460 1.64 -22.16 6.28
C SER A 460 1.38 -21.16 7.41
N GLY A 461 1.01 -21.61 8.60
CA GLY A 461 0.82 -20.75 9.76
C GLY A 461 -0.64 -20.43 10.11
N PRO A 462 -0.86 -19.41 10.95
CA PRO A 462 -2.20 -19.03 11.39
C PRO A 462 -3.03 -18.42 10.28
N ILE A 463 -4.33 -18.63 10.35
CA ILE A 463 -5.35 -17.85 9.65
C ILE A 463 -6.23 -17.23 10.74
N ILE A 464 -6.00 -15.94 11.02
CA ILE A 464 -6.65 -15.22 12.12
C ILE A 464 -7.91 -14.49 11.65
N GLY A 465 -7.87 -13.95 10.42
CA GLY A 465 -8.99 -13.28 9.76
C GLY A 465 -9.71 -14.10 8.70
N ASP A 466 -10.48 -13.42 7.85
CA ASP A 466 -11.21 -14.00 6.72
C ASP A 466 -10.34 -14.04 5.47
N VAL A 467 -10.07 -15.23 4.97
CA VAL A 467 -9.25 -15.47 3.78
C VAL A 467 -10.09 -16.13 2.68
N VAL A 468 -9.89 -15.68 1.43
CA VAL A 468 -10.52 -16.28 0.26
C VAL A 468 -9.46 -17.00 -0.58
N TRP A 469 -9.61 -18.31 -0.74
CA TRP A 469 -8.74 -19.13 -1.57
C TRP A 469 -9.36 -19.38 -2.94
N SER A 470 -8.60 -19.11 -3.99
CA SER A 470 -9.00 -19.21 -5.40
C SER A 470 -7.85 -19.72 -6.27
N GLY A 471 -8.14 -20.41 -7.37
CA GLY A 471 -7.10 -20.93 -8.28
C GLY A 471 -6.13 -21.90 -7.61
N GLU A 472 -4.86 -21.88 -7.98
CA GLU A 472 -3.82 -22.72 -7.36
C GLU A 472 -3.44 -22.20 -5.96
N VAL A 473 -3.47 -23.10 -4.98
CA VAL A 473 -3.08 -22.87 -3.58
C VAL A 473 -2.10 -23.97 -3.19
N ARG A 474 -0.95 -23.59 -2.64
CA ARG A 474 0.09 -24.54 -2.23
C ARG A 474 0.32 -24.42 -0.74
N VAL A 475 0.20 -25.53 -0.04
CA VAL A 475 0.42 -25.66 1.39
C VAL A 475 1.76 -26.35 1.62
N PHE A 476 2.61 -25.73 2.44
CA PHE A 476 4.00 -26.17 2.68
C PHE A 476 4.28 -26.53 4.14
N GLY A 477 3.36 -26.18 5.03
CA GLY A 477 3.37 -26.59 6.42
C GLY A 477 1.95 -26.58 6.96
N ASP A 478 1.81 -26.78 8.26
CA ASP A 478 0.51 -26.72 8.90
C ASP A 478 -0.17 -25.36 8.69
N VAL A 479 -1.46 -25.39 8.39
CA VAL A 479 -2.32 -24.20 8.34
C VAL A 479 -3.33 -24.31 9.46
N TRP A 480 -3.36 -23.36 10.39
CA TRP A 480 -4.29 -23.37 11.50
C TRP A 480 -5.27 -22.20 11.43
N ILE A 481 -6.53 -22.52 11.14
CA ILE A 481 -7.63 -21.57 11.17
C ILE A 481 -8.01 -21.34 12.62
N GLU A 482 -7.62 -20.19 13.17
CA GLU A 482 -7.91 -19.79 14.55
C GLU A 482 -9.42 -19.64 14.78
N PRO A 483 -9.92 -19.66 16.04
CA PRO A 483 -11.36 -19.62 16.33
C PRO A 483 -12.16 -18.48 15.67
N LYS A 484 -11.53 -17.36 15.37
CA LYS A 484 -12.13 -16.21 14.66
C LYS A 484 -11.83 -16.18 13.15
N GLY A 485 -10.88 -16.99 12.69
CA GLY A 485 -10.47 -17.02 11.30
C GLY A 485 -11.45 -17.82 10.43
N SER A 486 -11.46 -17.50 9.14
CA SER A 486 -12.16 -18.32 8.17
C SER A 486 -11.43 -18.46 6.84
N ILE A 487 -11.61 -19.59 6.18
CA ILE A 487 -11.23 -19.80 4.79
C ILE A 487 -12.50 -20.01 3.97
N THR A 488 -12.68 -19.21 2.92
CA THR A 488 -13.71 -19.41 1.91
C THR A 488 -13.09 -19.85 0.58
N LEU A 489 -13.43 -21.05 0.12
CA LEU A 489 -12.95 -21.61 -1.14
C LEU A 489 -13.87 -21.21 -2.31
N LEU A 490 -13.32 -20.56 -3.34
CA LEU A 490 -14.05 -20.26 -4.57
C LEU A 490 -14.12 -21.49 -5.51
N PRO A 491 -15.11 -21.56 -6.40
CA PRO A 491 -15.08 -22.51 -7.51
C PRO A 491 -13.81 -22.32 -8.37
N GLY A 492 -13.15 -23.42 -8.73
CA GLY A 492 -11.88 -23.46 -9.45
C GLY A 492 -10.64 -23.56 -8.56
N THR A 493 -10.80 -23.67 -7.23
CA THR A 493 -9.66 -23.77 -6.31
C THR A 493 -9.02 -25.16 -6.31
N HIS A 494 -7.70 -25.20 -6.45
CA HIS A 494 -6.87 -26.39 -6.43
C HIS A 494 -5.84 -26.25 -5.31
N ILE A 495 -6.06 -26.96 -4.19
CA ILE A 495 -5.17 -26.98 -3.02
C ILE A 495 -4.28 -28.21 -3.11
N SER A 496 -2.97 -27.99 -3.12
CA SER A 496 -1.95 -29.04 -3.14
C SER A 496 -1.01 -28.93 -1.95
N PHE A 497 -0.48 -30.07 -1.50
CA PHE A 497 0.41 -30.17 -0.35
C PHE A 497 1.77 -30.66 -0.81
N ARG A 498 2.85 -30.03 -0.35
CA ARG A 498 4.20 -30.52 -0.61
C ARG A 498 4.59 -31.58 0.43
N PRO A 499 5.45 -32.56 0.07
CA PRO A 499 5.99 -33.49 1.05
C PRO A 499 6.82 -32.75 2.10
N GLY A 500 6.58 -33.06 3.37
CA GLY A 500 7.20 -32.41 4.52
C GLY A 500 6.23 -31.50 5.28
N ASP A 501 6.78 -30.77 6.24
CA ASP A 501 6.09 -29.75 7.01
C ASP A 501 7.11 -28.69 7.44
N GLU A 502 7.01 -27.47 6.89
CA GLU A 502 7.90 -26.35 7.22
C GLU A 502 7.85 -25.97 8.71
N LEU A 503 6.73 -26.25 9.39
CA LEU A 503 6.50 -25.83 10.78
C LEU A 503 6.74 -26.96 11.79
N GLY A 504 6.76 -28.20 11.33
CA GLY A 504 7.05 -29.40 12.13
C GLY A 504 6.07 -29.61 13.28
N GLY A 505 4.80 -29.25 13.07
CA GLY A 505 3.75 -29.18 14.08
C GLY A 505 2.70 -30.29 13.97
N GLY A 506 1.50 -30.00 14.46
CA GLY A 506 0.29 -30.77 14.16
C GLY A 506 0.23 -32.20 14.70
N GLU A 507 -0.70 -32.98 14.15
CA GLU A 507 -0.86 -34.41 14.48
C GLU A 507 0.39 -35.21 14.03
N GLU A 508 1.04 -34.79 12.94
CA GLU A 508 2.22 -35.42 12.36
C GLU A 508 3.28 -34.40 11.91
N PRO A 509 4.36 -34.21 12.70
CA PRO A 509 5.43 -33.24 12.42
C PRO A 509 6.22 -33.39 11.10
N GLY A 510 5.83 -34.32 10.23
CA GLY A 510 6.44 -34.53 8.91
C GLY A 510 5.45 -34.43 7.75
N ARG A 511 4.19 -34.05 8.01
CA ARG A 511 3.12 -33.94 7.03
C ARG A 511 2.25 -32.73 7.35
N SER A 512 2.10 -31.82 6.39
CA SER A 512 1.22 -30.67 6.54
C SER A 512 -0.24 -31.07 6.81
N GLU A 513 -0.92 -30.30 7.65
CA GLU A 513 -2.36 -30.41 7.91
C GLU A 513 -3.10 -29.07 7.78
N ILE A 514 -4.41 -29.13 7.48
CA ILE A 514 -5.29 -27.97 7.67
C ILE A 514 -6.07 -28.19 8.96
N ARG A 515 -5.70 -27.47 10.01
CA ARG A 515 -6.35 -27.52 11.32
C ARG A 515 -7.42 -26.43 11.42
N ILE A 516 -8.63 -26.82 11.81
CA ILE A 516 -9.80 -25.94 11.83
C ILE A 516 -10.30 -25.79 13.26
N LEU A 517 -10.05 -24.63 13.86
CA LEU A 517 -10.70 -24.15 15.09
C LEU A 517 -11.76 -23.08 14.79
N GLY A 518 -11.59 -22.33 13.70
CA GLY A 518 -12.56 -21.39 13.13
C GLY A 518 -13.46 -22.03 12.07
N VAL A 519 -13.50 -21.45 10.86
CA VAL A 519 -14.42 -21.91 9.79
C VAL A 519 -13.68 -22.19 8.48
N MET A 520 -13.93 -23.34 7.86
CA MET A 520 -13.57 -23.60 6.47
C MET A 520 -14.83 -23.91 5.66
N ARG A 521 -15.08 -23.15 4.59
CA ARG A 521 -16.29 -23.29 3.78
C ARG A 521 -16.04 -23.12 2.30
N THR A 522 -16.91 -23.69 1.48
CA THR A 522 -16.99 -23.35 0.04
C THR A 522 -17.97 -22.21 -0.19
N LYS A 523 -17.66 -21.26 -1.09
CA LYS A 523 -18.62 -20.23 -1.50
C LYS A 523 -19.80 -20.88 -2.22
N GLU A 524 -21.02 -20.55 -1.79
CA GLU A 524 -22.24 -21.08 -2.41
C GLU A 524 -22.31 -20.70 -3.90
N GLY A 525 -22.48 -21.69 -4.77
CA GLY A 525 -22.61 -21.52 -6.22
C GLY A 525 -23.68 -22.44 -6.81
N ARG A 526 -24.20 -22.09 -7.99
CA ARG A 526 -25.13 -22.97 -8.74
C ARG A 526 -24.36 -24.19 -9.27
N TRP A 527 -24.92 -25.36 -9.01
CA TRP A 527 -24.30 -26.67 -9.26
C TRP A 527 -24.39 -27.12 -10.71
N HIS A 528 -23.25 -27.36 -11.35
CA HIS A 528 -23.18 -28.04 -12.66
C HIS A 528 -21.95 -28.97 -12.74
N GLY A 529 -22.12 -30.27 -12.42
CA GLY A 529 -21.16 -31.31 -12.82
C GLY A 529 -20.05 -31.65 -11.81
N ALA A 530 -18.80 -31.73 -12.28
CA ALA A 530 -17.63 -32.23 -11.55
C ALA A 530 -17.28 -31.37 -10.31
N PRO A 531 -16.48 -31.91 -9.35
CA PRO A 531 -16.00 -31.14 -8.21
C PRO A 531 -15.38 -29.82 -8.65
N SER A 532 -15.86 -28.71 -8.07
CA SER A 532 -15.36 -27.37 -8.39
C SER A 532 -14.17 -26.97 -7.52
N VAL A 533 -13.83 -27.75 -6.49
CA VAL A 533 -12.65 -27.54 -5.66
C VAL A 533 -11.95 -28.89 -5.48
N THR A 534 -10.62 -28.90 -5.54
CA THR A 534 -9.80 -30.09 -5.23
C THR A 534 -8.84 -29.81 -4.09
N ILE A 535 -8.77 -30.71 -3.12
CA ILE A 535 -7.88 -30.63 -1.96
C ILE A 535 -7.10 -31.94 -1.88
N GLY A 536 -5.78 -31.87 -1.98
CA GLY A 536 -4.93 -33.02 -1.65
C GLY A 536 -3.69 -33.18 -2.52
N SER A 537 -3.04 -34.33 -2.37
CA SER A 537 -1.85 -34.73 -3.13
C SER A 537 -2.14 -35.95 -4.02
N GLU A 538 -1.19 -36.31 -4.89
CA GLU A 538 -1.24 -37.55 -5.68
C GLU A 538 -0.87 -38.79 -4.85
N ASP A 539 -0.18 -38.60 -3.73
CA ASP A 539 0.22 -39.61 -2.76
C ASP A 539 -0.24 -39.21 -1.34
N THR A 540 -0.25 -40.13 -0.37
CA THR A 540 -0.68 -39.87 1.03
C THR A 540 0.34 -39.03 1.82
N SER A 541 0.86 -37.97 1.21
CA SER A 541 1.94 -37.12 1.71
C SER A 541 1.50 -36.06 2.72
N TRP A 542 0.20 -35.89 2.94
CA TRP A 542 -0.35 -34.91 3.88
C TRP A 542 -1.30 -35.57 4.87
N THR A 543 -1.44 -34.94 6.04
CA THR A 543 -2.19 -35.52 7.16
C THR A 543 -3.67 -35.52 6.87
N GLY A 544 -4.23 -34.39 6.45
CA GLY A 544 -5.66 -34.24 6.26
C GLY A 544 -6.23 -32.90 6.68
N ILE A 545 -7.55 -32.82 6.66
CA ILE A 545 -8.30 -31.73 7.27
C ILE A 545 -8.66 -32.16 8.69
N VAL A 546 -8.12 -31.47 9.69
CA VAL A 546 -8.31 -31.77 11.11
C VAL A 546 -9.24 -30.76 11.75
N VAL A 547 -10.45 -31.17 12.12
CA VAL A 547 -11.44 -30.31 12.78
C VAL A 547 -11.31 -30.48 14.29
N GLY A 548 -11.05 -29.37 14.99
CA GLY A 548 -10.84 -29.35 16.44
C GLY A 548 -11.80 -28.42 17.17
N GLY A 549 -12.04 -28.68 18.46
CA GLY A 549 -12.84 -27.81 19.33
C GLY A 549 -14.23 -27.52 18.77
N ASN A 550 -14.54 -26.24 18.56
CA ASN A 550 -15.81 -25.76 17.99
C ASN A 550 -15.72 -25.45 16.48
N GLY A 551 -14.65 -25.89 15.81
CA GLY A 551 -14.41 -25.61 14.41
C GLY A 551 -15.54 -26.07 13.49
N THR A 552 -15.77 -25.34 12.41
CA THR A 552 -16.81 -25.64 11.42
C THR A 552 -16.19 -25.93 10.07
N LEU A 553 -16.44 -27.14 9.56
CA LEU A 553 -16.15 -27.55 8.19
C LEU A 553 -17.47 -27.63 7.42
N ASP A 554 -17.68 -26.77 6.43
CA ASP A 554 -18.87 -26.78 5.57
C ASP A 554 -18.47 -26.74 4.09
N LEU A 555 -18.19 -27.93 3.54
CA LEU A 555 -17.72 -28.08 2.17
C LEU A 555 -18.78 -28.65 1.26
N SER A 556 -18.86 -28.06 0.07
CA SER A 556 -19.75 -28.45 -1.01
C SER A 556 -18.99 -28.58 -2.33
N ASN A 557 -19.21 -29.65 -3.08
CA ASN A 557 -18.59 -29.89 -4.40
C ASN A 557 -17.07 -30.08 -4.36
N VAL A 558 -16.55 -30.68 -3.30
CA VAL A 558 -15.10 -30.79 -3.08
C VAL A 558 -14.62 -32.21 -3.37
N SER A 559 -13.46 -32.33 -4.00
CA SER A 559 -12.71 -33.59 -4.08
C SER A 559 -11.57 -33.56 -3.08
N ILE A 560 -11.60 -34.43 -2.06
CA ILE A 560 -10.51 -34.61 -1.09
C ILE A 560 -9.78 -35.92 -1.41
N LYS A 561 -8.46 -35.85 -1.66
CA LYS A 561 -7.70 -37.02 -2.12
C LYS A 561 -6.30 -37.15 -1.50
N GLY A 562 -5.81 -38.38 -1.48
CA GLY A 562 -4.41 -38.67 -1.15
C GLY A 562 -4.00 -38.15 0.23
N ALA A 563 -4.85 -38.26 1.24
CA ALA A 563 -4.54 -37.88 2.62
C ALA A 563 -4.35 -39.13 3.49
N ARG A 564 -3.71 -38.98 4.65
CA ARG A 564 -3.86 -40.00 5.70
C ARG A 564 -5.31 -40.05 6.17
N TRP A 565 -5.86 -38.91 6.56
CA TRP A 565 -7.27 -38.75 6.86
C TRP A 565 -7.87 -37.70 5.91
N GLY A 566 -8.89 -38.05 5.13
CA GLY A 566 -9.58 -37.04 4.31
C GLY A 566 -10.17 -35.94 5.21
N VAL A 567 -10.89 -36.34 6.25
CA VAL A 567 -11.34 -35.48 7.36
C VAL A 567 -11.16 -36.22 8.68
N ARG A 568 -10.55 -35.55 9.67
CA ARG A 568 -10.30 -36.06 11.02
C ARG A 568 -10.88 -35.15 12.09
N GLY A 569 -11.32 -35.69 13.21
CA GLY A 569 -11.68 -34.93 14.41
C GLY A 569 -11.80 -35.82 15.64
N ARG A 570 -11.38 -35.32 16.80
CA ARG A 570 -11.45 -36.04 18.08
C ARG A 570 -11.95 -35.13 19.20
N GLY A 571 -13.00 -35.55 19.92
CA GLY A 571 -13.49 -34.85 21.12
C GLY A 571 -14.05 -33.44 20.85
N GLY A 572 -14.41 -33.12 19.60
CA GLY A 572 -14.90 -31.80 19.22
C GLY A 572 -16.42 -31.68 19.25
N SER A 573 -16.90 -30.44 19.35
CA SER A 573 -18.33 -30.07 19.40
C SER A 573 -18.77 -29.19 18.22
N GLY A 574 -17.86 -28.94 17.30
CA GLY A 574 -18.11 -28.16 16.08
C GLY A 574 -18.99 -28.86 15.05
N ARG A 575 -19.11 -28.28 13.86
CA ARG A 575 -19.97 -28.81 12.78
C ARG A 575 -19.11 -29.38 11.65
N VAL A 576 -19.45 -30.58 11.20
CA VAL A 576 -18.85 -31.19 10.00
C VAL A 576 -19.95 -31.44 8.99
N ARG A 577 -19.95 -30.69 7.90
CA ARG A 577 -20.89 -30.82 6.78
C ARG A 577 -20.14 -31.00 5.47
N LEU A 578 -20.40 -32.11 4.81
CA LEU A 578 -19.92 -32.38 3.46
C LEU A 578 -21.12 -32.64 2.56
N SER A 579 -21.21 -31.91 1.46
CA SER A 579 -22.28 -32.06 0.48
C SER A 579 -21.72 -32.25 -0.93
N TRP A 580 -22.25 -33.20 -1.69
CA TRP A 580 -21.88 -33.46 -3.08
C TRP A 580 -20.35 -33.59 -3.29
N SER A 581 -19.67 -34.15 -2.31
CA SER A 581 -18.20 -34.18 -2.25
C SER A 581 -17.68 -35.60 -2.47
N THR A 582 -16.47 -35.72 -3.02
CA THR A 582 -15.81 -36.99 -3.28
C THR A 582 -14.60 -37.12 -2.37
N LEU A 583 -14.46 -38.26 -1.69
CA LEU A 583 -13.26 -38.61 -0.92
C LEU A 583 -12.66 -39.89 -1.49
N SER A 584 -11.42 -39.83 -1.96
CA SER A 584 -10.78 -40.99 -2.60
C SER A 584 -9.27 -41.06 -2.47
N GLY A 585 -8.72 -42.28 -2.37
CA GLY A 585 -7.28 -42.51 -2.27
C GLY A 585 -6.69 -42.10 -0.93
N ASN A 586 -7.52 -41.96 0.12
CA ASN A 586 -7.06 -41.67 1.48
C ASN A 586 -6.82 -42.97 2.25
N GLU A 587 -5.95 -42.97 3.27
CA GLU A 587 -5.83 -44.13 4.18
C GLU A 587 -7.15 -44.32 4.96
N GLU A 588 -7.72 -43.24 5.48
CA GLU A 588 -9.03 -43.15 6.11
C GLU A 588 -9.81 -41.99 5.47
N ALA A 589 -11.01 -42.21 4.92
CA ALA A 589 -11.71 -41.11 4.25
C ALA A 589 -12.28 -40.09 5.25
N ILE A 590 -13.02 -40.56 6.26
CA ILE A 590 -13.57 -39.72 7.33
C ILE A 590 -13.44 -40.47 8.65
N GLU A 591 -12.80 -39.86 9.63
CA GLU A 591 -12.69 -40.38 11.00
C GLU A 591 -13.06 -39.28 12.01
N LEU A 592 -14.21 -39.45 12.68
CA LEU A 592 -14.59 -38.62 13.83
C LEU A 592 -14.76 -39.51 15.06
N GLU A 593 -14.03 -39.20 16.13
CA GLU A 593 -14.05 -39.93 17.40
C GLU A 593 -14.56 -39.05 18.54
N ASP A 594 -15.40 -39.59 19.43
CA ASP A 594 -15.98 -38.88 20.58
C ASP A 594 -16.57 -37.49 20.21
N TRP A 595 -17.25 -37.38 19.05
CA TRP A 595 -17.68 -36.11 18.49
C TRP A 595 -19.05 -35.67 19.00
N GLU A 596 -19.10 -34.61 19.80
CA GLU A 596 -20.35 -34.10 20.39
C GLU A 596 -21.19 -33.27 19.40
N GLY A 597 -20.56 -32.80 18.32
CA GLY A 597 -21.18 -31.92 17.34
C GLY A 597 -22.00 -32.65 16.27
N ARG A 598 -22.65 -31.87 15.39
CA ARG A 598 -23.47 -32.41 14.32
C ARG A 598 -22.64 -32.75 13.08
N VAL A 599 -22.86 -33.96 12.55
CA VAL A 599 -22.23 -34.46 11.32
C VAL A 599 -23.29 -34.63 10.22
N GLU A 600 -23.08 -34.00 9.07
CA GLU A 600 -23.99 -34.03 7.92
C GLU A 600 -23.26 -34.43 6.63
N LEU A 601 -23.55 -35.62 6.09
CA LEU A 601 -23.03 -36.10 4.81
C LEU A 601 -24.19 -36.22 3.81
N SER A 602 -24.19 -35.40 2.77
CA SER A 602 -25.26 -35.40 1.76
C SER A 602 -24.69 -35.56 0.34
N GLY A 603 -25.17 -36.52 -0.45
CA GLY A 603 -24.74 -36.63 -1.86
C GLY A 603 -23.26 -36.99 -2.04
N CYS A 604 -22.57 -37.53 -1.02
CA CYS A 604 -21.12 -37.75 -1.06
C CYS A 604 -20.75 -39.09 -1.71
N SER A 605 -19.57 -39.16 -2.31
CA SER A 605 -18.98 -40.37 -2.90
C SER A 605 -17.66 -40.70 -2.22
N VAL A 606 -17.64 -41.69 -1.33
CA VAL A 606 -16.44 -42.15 -0.62
C VAL A 606 -15.95 -43.44 -1.25
N ARG A 607 -14.79 -43.42 -1.91
CA ARG A 607 -14.35 -44.56 -2.73
C ARG A 607 -12.85 -44.77 -2.78
N ARG A 608 -12.42 -46.03 -2.90
CA ARG A 608 -11.00 -46.39 -3.09
C ARG A 608 -10.11 -45.78 -2.01
N ASN A 609 -10.57 -45.83 -0.77
CA ASN A 609 -9.79 -45.48 0.41
C ASN A 609 -9.38 -46.78 1.12
N GLY A 610 -8.39 -46.71 2.02
CA GLY A 610 -8.09 -47.81 2.94
C GLY A 610 -9.33 -48.12 3.78
N GLU A 611 -9.91 -47.11 4.40
CA GLU A 611 -11.15 -47.18 5.18
C GLU A 611 -12.13 -46.09 4.74
N GLY A 612 -13.44 -46.40 4.79
CA GLY A 612 -14.51 -45.51 4.36
C GLY A 612 -14.87 -44.45 5.40
N ILE A 613 -16.07 -44.55 5.97
CA ILE A 613 -16.61 -43.55 6.90
C ILE A 613 -16.68 -44.14 8.31
N ARG A 614 -15.87 -43.63 9.24
CA ARG A 614 -15.87 -43.98 10.67
C ARG A 614 -16.34 -42.79 11.51
N LEU A 615 -17.48 -42.93 12.18
CA LEU A 615 -18.09 -41.87 12.97
C LEU A 615 -18.50 -42.39 14.34
N GLU A 616 -17.94 -41.83 15.39
CA GLU A 616 -18.45 -41.88 16.77
C GLU A 616 -18.88 -40.46 17.13
N ALA A 617 -20.18 -40.19 16.99
CA ALA A 617 -20.69 -38.83 17.10
C ALA A 617 -22.12 -38.78 17.64
N ARG A 618 -22.50 -37.70 18.33
CA ARG A 618 -23.82 -37.58 18.95
C ARG A 618 -24.96 -37.53 17.93
N GLU A 619 -24.85 -36.69 16.90
CA GLU A 619 -25.88 -36.54 15.86
C GLU A 619 -25.29 -36.71 14.46
N VAL A 620 -25.75 -37.75 13.75
CA VAL A 620 -25.26 -38.10 12.41
C VAL A 620 -26.41 -38.14 11.40
N PHE A 621 -26.24 -37.40 10.30
CA PHE A 621 -27.16 -37.36 9.17
C PHE A 621 -26.43 -37.78 7.90
N VAL A 622 -26.81 -38.91 7.32
CA VAL A 622 -26.25 -39.42 6.06
C VAL A 622 -27.38 -39.58 5.05
N GLU A 623 -27.30 -38.83 3.95
CA GLU A 623 -28.30 -38.85 2.89
C GLU A 623 -27.64 -38.92 1.51
N ASN A 624 -28.20 -39.72 0.59
CA ASN A 624 -27.72 -39.84 -0.80
C ASN A 624 -26.20 -40.09 -0.91
N THR A 625 -25.59 -40.74 0.07
CA THR A 625 -24.14 -40.93 0.17
C THR A 625 -23.75 -42.36 -0.14
N ALA A 626 -22.80 -42.55 -1.05
CA ALA A 626 -22.33 -43.85 -1.48
C ALA A 626 -20.90 -44.09 -0.99
N SER A 627 -20.65 -45.25 -0.38
CA SER A 627 -19.32 -45.72 0.02
C SER A 627 -18.97 -46.98 -0.77
N TYR A 628 -17.92 -47.00 -1.58
CA TYR A 628 -17.66 -48.16 -2.44
C TYR A 628 -16.20 -48.37 -2.81
N LEU A 629 -15.80 -49.64 -3.01
CA LEU A 629 -14.44 -50.03 -3.37
C LEU A 629 -13.38 -49.56 -2.35
N ASN A 630 -13.74 -49.42 -1.08
CA ASN A 630 -12.76 -49.21 -0.01
C ASN A 630 -12.18 -50.56 0.44
N GLU A 631 -10.92 -50.59 0.86
CA GLU A 631 -10.24 -51.83 1.28
C GLU A 631 -10.84 -52.41 2.56
N GLY A 632 -11.25 -51.53 3.48
CA GLY A 632 -11.88 -51.82 4.76
C GLY A 632 -13.37 -51.47 4.76
N SER A 633 -13.85 -50.93 5.87
CA SER A 633 -15.28 -50.72 6.10
C SER A 633 -15.88 -49.61 5.25
N GLY A 634 -17.06 -49.85 4.68
CA GLY A 634 -17.80 -48.81 3.95
C GLY A 634 -18.34 -47.71 4.89
N PHE A 635 -19.03 -48.12 5.95
CA PHE A 635 -19.53 -47.28 7.04
C PHE A 635 -19.36 -47.98 8.39
N SER A 636 -18.85 -47.28 9.39
CA SER A 636 -18.80 -47.67 10.80
C SER A 636 -19.32 -46.49 11.62
N ILE A 637 -20.59 -46.53 12.03
CA ILE A 637 -21.25 -45.40 12.71
C ILE A 637 -21.76 -45.83 14.10
N SER A 638 -21.31 -45.11 15.13
CA SER A 638 -21.83 -45.11 16.49
C SER A 638 -22.40 -43.73 16.78
N ALA A 639 -23.70 -43.63 17.06
CA ALA A 639 -24.35 -42.34 17.32
C ALA A 639 -25.57 -42.45 18.24
N ASP A 640 -25.84 -41.39 19.02
CA ASP A 640 -27.06 -41.27 19.82
C ASP A 640 -28.29 -41.08 18.93
N SER A 641 -28.13 -40.30 17.85
CA SER A 641 -29.15 -40.05 16.84
C SER A 641 -28.56 -40.22 15.43
N LEU A 642 -29.15 -41.14 14.67
CA LEU A 642 -28.75 -41.45 13.30
C LEU A 642 -29.93 -41.33 12.34
N ILE A 643 -29.79 -40.47 11.32
CA ILE A 643 -30.63 -40.49 10.13
C ILE A 643 -29.81 -41.02 8.96
N PHE A 644 -30.19 -42.16 8.41
CA PHE A 644 -29.53 -42.77 7.25
C PHE A 644 -30.56 -43.01 6.13
N ARG A 645 -30.44 -42.27 5.02
CA ARG A 645 -31.43 -42.26 3.92
C ARG A 645 -30.77 -42.38 2.57
N SER A 646 -31.32 -43.21 1.68
CA SER A 646 -30.90 -43.32 0.28
C SER A 646 -29.37 -43.44 0.10
N SER A 647 -28.71 -44.07 1.06
CA SER A 647 -27.26 -44.19 1.17
C SER A 647 -26.88 -45.67 1.21
N GLY A 648 -25.67 -46.03 0.80
CA GLY A 648 -25.31 -47.43 0.70
C GLY A 648 -23.82 -47.70 0.55
N ALA A 649 -23.41 -48.86 1.04
CA ALA A 649 -22.07 -49.40 0.87
C ALA A 649 -22.08 -50.51 -0.19
N VAL A 650 -21.14 -50.48 -1.15
CA VAL A 650 -21.04 -51.46 -2.24
C VAL A 650 -19.58 -51.86 -2.45
N GLU A 651 -19.29 -53.16 -2.50
CA GLU A 651 -17.93 -53.67 -2.83
C GLU A 651 -16.82 -53.13 -1.91
N ASN A 652 -17.10 -52.94 -0.62
CA ASN A 652 -16.09 -52.64 0.40
C ASN A 652 -15.62 -53.95 1.07
N GLY A 653 -14.42 -53.95 1.66
CA GLY A 653 -13.89 -55.13 2.35
C GLY A 653 -14.54 -55.42 3.72
N GLY A 654 -15.19 -54.43 4.34
CA GLY A 654 -15.84 -54.53 5.65
C GLY A 654 -17.20 -53.84 5.77
#